data_AF-A0A098CZ89-F1
#
_entry.id   AF-A0A098CZ89-F1
#
_cell.length_a   1.000
_cell.length_b   1.000
_cell.length_c   1.000
_cell.angle_alpha   90.00
_cell.angle_beta   90.00
_cell.angle_gamma   90.00
#
_symmetry.space_group_name_H-M   'P 1'
#
loop_
_entity.id
_entity.type
_entity.pdbx_description
1 polymer ?
#
loop_
_entity_poly.entity_id
_entity_poly.type
_entity_poly.pdbx_seq_one_letter_code
_entity_poly.pdbx_strand_id
1 'polypeptide(L)'
;MESSGIIGKDLRYTSSAYGTPFYASLPLGAQPWVLPLEQSMTRSDIDQQIDKHRHWLETTSLDHAQRVSHLHNLAVAYHFRCERHMNTADIDSTIRLCHEAAFLMGTSHHLRGIKMKILGDAYRMRLNCSGEVADINESIRIYKEALDLDLPSNIIRVDLTHALGLGYQARYQVTATMWDMDTSLQLLKETCDATAGPYQMETARRRDLALGHQIKYLRNKDPLDIDTAITLFQECVDHTPTGDPILATCYANLGTAYKAKHRKAGSFDDLERSIKMLQHAVDISGVLSDIDTAIEIWQQAIDSSDTKKQQATHLQWKSRAALERFNKTKSVTDINQNIPLACRLYELGNRYRVKYKITRDEADLIAGTAHLWTVIQNPSMDVYTRILAGEDAMSFFALADDWKQGYEVADSLMKLIPSLVPRFLEAFDVQYVLRDIEGMACEAASMALNAGKEPLTALQALETGRDVMATSIDDLRGEVDILKRKHPDLANEFLSLRTALDLPATKDNDPDQRYEQGNAFEILVDKIRQQPGFEGFLGPPSEDALKLAASEHPIVVINVSEYSSDAIIVLKDRMLSLAVPDLSYVKIKAQSRHRDTISSPAVLSWLWDVAMKPILDFLRFTKIPVSDEEWPRVCWIPTGPLSGFPLHAAGYHANGSSEAVIERVMSPYSSSVKAIINGRQDTKTTREVTGDISLLVAMETTPGATTLPFATREVNMLHRLHKSMLLDPIICKNKVDILSQLPNCKVFHSLVTVSQTARILPKAIYFSKMMAKLTLWKSESC
;
A
#
# COMPACT_ATOMS: atom_id res chain seq x y z
N MET A 1 -12.40 -12.09 -14.78
CA MET A 1 -11.55 -10.91 -14.46
C MET A 1 -11.54 -10.70 -12.95
N GLU A 2 -11.10 -11.74 -12.24
CA GLU A 2 -10.92 -11.79 -10.79
C GLU A 2 -9.46 -11.42 -10.46
N SER A 3 -9.17 -11.08 -9.21
CA SER A 3 -7.83 -10.76 -8.65
C SER A 3 -7.14 -9.44 -9.02
N SER A 4 -7.84 -8.30 -9.06
CA SER A 4 -7.20 -6.98 -9.25
C SER A 4 -6.36 -6.46 -8.06
N GLY A 5 -6.31 -7.18 -6.92
CA GLY A 5 -5.62 -6.76 -5.68
C GLY A 5 -4.25 -7.40 -5.41
N ILE A 6 -3.86 -8.44 -6.16
CA ILE A 6 -2.58 -9.17 -5.93
C ILE A 6 -1.42 -8.56 -6.76
N ILE A 7 -1.72 -7.60 -7.64
CA ILE A 7 -0.98 -7.44 -8.90
C ILE A 7 0.32 -6.60 -8.79
N GLY A 8 0.51 -5.82 -7.73
CA GLY A 8 1.74 -5.05 -7.47
C GLY A 8 2.76 -5.73 -6.55
N LYS A 9 2.41 -6.91 -6.01
CA LYS A 9 3.03 -7.53 -4.84
C LYS A 9 4.25 -8.40 -5.19
N ASP A 10 4.18 -9.12 -6.32
CA ASP A 10 5.20 -10.11 -6.73
C ASP A 10 6.56 -9.50 -7.16
N LEU A 11 6.58 -8.30 -7.73
CA LEU A 11 7.74 -7.82 -8.52
C LEU A 11 8.77 -7.00 -7.72
N ARG A 12 8.44 -6.58 -6.49
CA ARG A 12 9.41 -5.90 -5.62
C ARG A 12 10.46 -6.86 -5.06
N TYR A 13 10.19 -8.17 -5.09
CA TYR A 13 10.99 -9.22 -4.45
C TYR A 13 11.32 -10.40 -5.36
N THR A 14 11.11 -10.29 -6.68
CA THR A 14 11.69 -11.29 -7.60
C THR A 14 13.21 -11.25 -7.45
N SER A 15 13.86 -12.41 -7.51
CA SER A 15 15.33 -12.56 -7.46
C SER A 15 16.08 -11.59 -8.40
N SER A 16 15.37 -11.10 -9.42
CA SER A 16 15.85 -10.18 -10.44
C SER A 16 15.87 -8.69 -10.05
N ALA A 17 15.16 -8.29 -8.98
CA ALA A 17 15.20 -6.97 -8.33
C ALA A 17 16.47 -6.76 -7.48
N TYR A 18 17.13 -7.85 -7.12
CA TYR A 18 18.42 -7.84 -6.46
C TYR A 18 19.49 -7.76 -7.55
N GLY A 19 20.25 -6.68 -7.56
CA GLY A 19 21.28 -6.47 -8.56
C GLY A 19 22.21 -7.69 -8.67
N THR A 20 22.45 -8.17 -9.89
CA THR A 20 23.54 -9.11 -10.13
C THR A 20 24.86 -8.42 -9.73
N PRO A 21 25.72 -9.05 -8.93
CA PRO A 21 26.95 -8.43 -8.44
C PRO A 21 27.90 -8.22 -9.62
N PHE A 22 28.35 -6.98 -9.83
CA PHE A 22 29.37 -6.70 -10.83
C PHE A 22 30.40 -5.69 -10.34
N TYR A 23 31.49 -6.22 -9.76
CA TYR A 23 32.77 -5.53 -9.57
C TYR A 23 33.87 -6.06 -10.50
N ALA A 24 33.52 -6.85 -11.52
CA ALA A 24 34.49 -7.49 -12.40
C ALA A 24 34.73 -6.70 -13.69
N SER A 25 35.16 -5.43 -13.60
CA SER A 25 35.95 -4.75 -14.66
C SER A 25 36.03 -3.23 -14.49
N LEU A 26 36.65 -2.72 -13.43
CA LEU A 26 37.33 -1.44 -13.57
C LEU A 26 38.72 -1.76 -14.14
N PRO A 27 39.06 -1.38 -15.39
CA PRO A 27 40.45 -1.33 -15.81
C PRO A 27 41.08 -0.10 -15.14
N LEU A 28 41.20 -0.13 -13.81
CA LEU A 28 42.17 0.70 -13.11
C LEU A 28 43.52 0.07 -13.43
N GLY A 29 44.16 0.56 -14.49
CA GLY A 29 45.42 0.01 -14.99
C GLY A 29 46.37 -0.36 -13.86
N ALA A 30 46.80 -1.63 -13.85
CA ALA A 30 47.88 -2.20 -13.04
C ALA A 30 48.21 -1.43 -11.73
N GLN A 31 47.26 -1.35 -10.80
CA GLN A 31 47.55 -0.95 -9.42
C GLN A 31 47.84 -2.23 -8.61
N PRO A 32 49.06 -2.45 -8.08
CA PRO A 32 49.49 -3.73 -7.49
C PRO A 32 48.74 -4.20 -6.24
N TRP A 33 47.74 -3.43 -5.78
CA TRP A 33 47.10 -3.59 -4.47
C TRP A 33 45.57 -3.72 -4.54
N VAL A 34 44.98 -3.67 -5.75
CA VAL A 34 43.56 -3.95 -5.99
C VAL A 34 43.45 -5.40 -6.49
N LEU A 35 42.83 -6.28 -5.70
CA LEU A 35 42.64 -7.68 -6.09
C LEU A 35 41.59 -7.77 -7.22
N PRO A 36 41.88 -8.46 -8.33
CA PRO A 36 40.84 -8.87 -9.25
C PRO A 36 40.04 -9.99 -8.57
N LEU A 37 38.87 -9.67 -8.03
CA LEU A 37 37.90 -10.68 -7.62
C LEU A 37 37.20 -11.20 -8.87
N GLU A 38 37.55 -12.41 -9.30
CA GLU A 38 36.89 -13.08 -10.42
C GLU A 38 35.55 -13.69 -9.98
N GLN A 39 34.54 -13.67 -10.85
CA GLN A 39 33.24 -14.31 -10.61
C GLN A 39 33.36 -15.83 -10.31
N SER A 40 34.50 -16.44 -10.67
CA SER A 40 34.87 -17.85 -10.47
C SER A 40 35.26 -18.22 -9.02
N MET A 41 35.49 -17.24 -8.13
CA MET A 41 35.96 -17.53 -6.77
C MET A 41 34.91 -18.30 -5.95
N THR A 42 35.34 -19.37 -5.29
CA THR A 42 34.50 -20.16 -4.38
C THR A 42 34.38 -19.47 -3.01
N ARG A 43 33.41 -19.89 -2.19
CA ARG A 43 33.27 -19.42 -0.81
C ARG A 43 34.56 -19.59 0.00
N SER A 44 35.25 -20.73 -0.19
CA SER A 44 36.52 -21.01 0.46
C SER A 44 37.61 -20.01 0.07
N ASP A 45 37.62 -19.56 -1.18
CA ASP A 45 38.60 -18.57 -1.65
C ASP A 45 38.35 -17.21 -1.00
N ILE A 46 37.08 -16.82 -0.86
CA ILE A 46 36.69 -15.55 -0.20
C ILE A 46 37.03 -15.60 1.30
N ASP A 47 36.72 -16.71 1.97
CA ASP A 47 37.03 -16.90 3.39
C ASP A 47 38.55 -16.85 3.65
N GLN A 48 39.35 -17.49 2.78
CA GLN A 48 40.80 -17.43 2.87
C GLN A 48 41.36 -16.00 2.68
N GLN A 49 40.76 -15.19 1.80
CA GLN A 49 41.16 -13.79 1.63
C GLN A 49 40.82 -12.95 2.87
N ILE A 50 39.64 -13.18 3.46
CA ILE A 50 39.21 -12.51 4.69
C ILE A 50 40.21 -12.81 5.82
N ASP A 51 40.56 -14.08 6.01
CA ASP A 51 41.50 -14.49 7.05
C ASP A 51 42.89 -13.88 6.83
N LYS A 52 43.38 -13.86 5.57
CA LYS A 52 44.66 -13.26 5.22
C LYS A 52 44.72 -11.77 5.55
N HIS A 53 43.72 -10.99 5.13
CA HIS A 53 43.72 -9.54 5.38
C HIS A 53 43.46 -9.22 6.85
N ARG A 54 42.61 -9.99 7.53
CA ARG A 54 42.38 -9.86 8.98
C ARG A 54 43.67 -10.13 9.76
N HIS A 55 44.33 -11.25 9.49
CA HIS A 55 45.59 -11.61 10.16
C HIS A 55 46.69 -10.56 9.94
N TRP A 56 46.79 -10.03 8.73
CA TRP A 56 47.74 -8.94 8.44
C TRP A 56 47.44 -7.68 9.26
N LEU A 57 46.17 -7.30 9.39
CA LEU A 57 45.74 -6.11 10.13
C LEU A 57 45.92 -6.26 11.65
N GLU A 58 45.85 -7.50 12.16
CA GLU A 58 46.09 -7.85 13.57
C GLU A 58 47.57 -7.88 13.93
N THR A 59 48.45 -8.22 12.96
CA THR A 59 49.89 -8.41 13.19
C THR A 59 50.75 -7.21 12.79
N THR A 60 50.17 -6.21 12.12
CA THR A 60 50.89 -5.03 11.60
C THR A 60 50.51 -3.76 12.37
N SER A 61 51.46 -2.83 12.56
CA SER A 61 51.22 -1.58 13.33
C SER A 61 50.13 -0.70 12.69
N LEU A 62 49.49 0.13 13.52
CA LEU A 62 48.42 1.04 13.10
C LEU A 62 48.91 2.12 12.10
N ASP A 63 50.18 2.51 12.16
CA ASP A 63 50.77 3.56 11.32
C ASP A 63 51.31 3.04 9.97
N HIS A 64 51.10 1.75 9.66
CA HIS A 64 51.67 1.15 8.46
C HIS A 64 51.04 1.74 7.18
N ALA A 65 51.88 2.17 6.23
CA ALA A 65 51.47 2.86 5.01
C ALA A 65 50.43 2.10 4.15
N GLN A 66 50.39 0.78 4.25
CA GLN A 66 49.46 -0.08 3.50
C GLN A 66 48.19 -0.47 4.28
N ARG A 67 48.03 -0.04 5.54
CA ARG A 67 46.87 -0.39 6.37
C ARG A 67 45.54 -0.04 5.70
N VAL A 68 45.48 1.14 5.12
CA VAL A 68 44.32 1.67 4.39
C VAL A 68 43.90 0.79 3.21
N SER A 69 44.86 0.13 2.54
CA SER A 69 44.61 -0.79 1.43
C SER A 69 44.14 -2.16 1.93
N HIS A 70 44.70 -2.66 3.03
CA HIS A 70 44.24 -3.92 3.65
C HIS A 70 42.85 -3.79 4.26
N LEU A 71 42.52 -2.66 4.88
CA LEU A 71 41.16 -2.35 5.35
C LEU A 71 40.15 -2.35 4.18
N HIS A 72 40.54 -1.76 3.04
CA HIS A 72 39.70 -1.74 1.85
C HIS A 72 39.49 -3.14 1.27
N ASN A 73 40.56 -3.91 1.06
CA ASN A 73 40.43 -5.25 0.49
C ASN A 73 39.66 -6.20 1.41
N LEU A 74 39.81 -6.04 2.74
CA LEU A 74 38.99 -6.77 3.70
C LEU A 74 37.51 -6.37 3.62
N ALA A 75 37.21 -5.07 3.50
CA ALA A 75 35.84 -4.58 3.33
C ALA A 75 35.22 -5.09 2.02
N VAL A 76 35.96 -5.08 0.91
CA VAL A 76 35.49 -5.64 -0.38
C VAL A 76 35.24 -7.15 -0.26
N ALA A 77 36.10 -7.89 0.44
CA ALA A 77 35.91 -9.33 0.63
C ALA A 77 34.66 -9.64 1.48
N TYR A 78 34.41 -8.89 2.56
CA TYR A 78 33.17 -9.01 3.33
C TYR A 78 31.94 -8.61 2.52
N HIS A 79 32.03 -7.52 1.75
CA HIS A 79 30.97 -7.08 0.85
C HIS A 79 30.59 -8.17 -0.15
N PHE A 80 31.58 -8.75 -0.84
CA PHE A 80 31.36 -9.81 -1.83
C PHE A 80 30.81 -11.10 -1.19
N ARG A 81 31.28 -11.45 0.02
CA ARG A 81 30.72 -12.57 0.80
C ARG A 81 29.27 -12.30 1.20
N CYS A 82 28.97 -11.06 1.59
CA CYS A 82 27.62 -10.64 1.93
C CYS A 82 26.70 -10.60 0.71
N GLU A 83 27.16 -10.18 -0.47
CA GLU A 83 26.35 -10.18 -1.69
C GLU A 83 25.90 -11.61 -2.06
N ARG A 84 26.71 -12.62 -1.73
CA ARG A 84 26.36 -14.03 -1.99
C ARG A 84 25.57 -14.72 -0.89
N HIS A 85 25.74 -14.30 0.36
CA HIS A 85 25.25 -15.07 1.53
C HIS A 85 24.47 -14.25 2.57
N MET A 86 24.38 -12.93 2.38
CA MET A 86 23.62 -11.99 3.21
C MET A 86 23.79 -12.18 4.73
N ASN A 87 25.06 -12.20 5.16
CA ASN A 87 25.40 -12.25 6.57
C ASN A 87 25.44 -10.82 7.14
N THR A 88 24.52 -10.48 8.04
CA THR A 88 24.44 -9.15 8.67
C THR A 88 25.71 -8.76 9.40
N ALA A 89 26.43 -9.72 10.00
CA ALA A 89 27.71 -9.48 10.64
C ALA A 89 28.80 -9.03 9.65
N ASP A 90 28.74 -9.49 8.40
CA ASP A 90 29.67 -9.09 7.34
C ASP A 90 29.33 -7.69 6.81
N ILE A 91 28.04 -7.32 6.76
CA ILE A 91 27.58 -5.96 6.43
C ILE A 91 28.14 -4.97 7.47
N ASP A 92 27.92 -5.23 8.75
CA ASP A 92 28.41 -4.35 9.81
C ASP A 92 29.93 -4.29 9.85
N SER A 93 30.60 -5.40 9.53
CA SER A 93 32.06 -5.42 9.39
C SER A 93 32.53 -4.57 8.21
N THR A 94 31.83 -4.63 7.07
CA THR A 94 32.10 -3.79 5.90
C THR A 94 31.94 -2.31 6.25
N ILE A 95 30.83 -1.93 6.90
CA ILE A 95 30.54 -0.55 7.32
C ILE A 95 31.65 -0.04 8.24
N ARG A 96 32.02 -0.79 9.29
CA ARG A 96 33.09 -0.40 10.22
C ARG A 96 34.44 -0.20 9.52
N LEU A 97 34.84 -1.14 8.67
CA LEU A 97 36.12 -1.09 7.97
C LEU A 97 36.20 0.04 6.95
N CYS A 98 35.10 0.31 6.24
CA CYS A 98 35.00 1.44 5.33
C CYS A 98 35.07 2.79 6.07
N HIS A 99 34.42 2.91 7.24
CA HIS A 99 34.55 4.11 8.09
C HIS A 99 35.98 4.31 8.59
N GLU A 100 36.63 3.26 9.11
CA GLU A 100 38.04 3.32 9.54
C GLU A 100 38.96 3.72 8.37
N ALA A 101 38.76 3.10 7.20
CA ALA A 101 39.54 3.42 6.01
C ALA A 101 39.29 4.84 5.49
N ALA A 102 38.07 5.36 5.58
CA ALA A 102 37.71 6.72 5.18
C ALA A 102 38.27 7.76 6.15
N PHE A 103 38.31 7.46 7.46
CA PHE A 103 38.92 8.32 8.46
C PHE A 103 40.43 8.49 8.24
N LEU A 104 41.14 7.39 7.95
CA LEU A 104 42.60 7.40 7.78
C LEU A 104 43.12 8.09 6.51
N MET A 105 42.29 8.26 5.47
CA MET A 105 42.73 8.79 4.17
C MET A 105 42.71 10.32 4.04
N GLY A 106 42.09 11.05 4.97
CA GLY A 106 41.80 12.48 4.78
C GLY A 106 40.87 12.76 3.59
N THR A 107 40.53 14.02 3.34
CA THR A 107 39.55 14.44 2.32
C THR A 107 40.11 14.53 0.90
N SER A 108 41.43 14.65 0.74
CA SER A 108 42.12 14.87 -0.55
C SER A 108 42.59 13.59 -1.26
N HIS A 109 42.31 12.41 -0.71
CA HIS A 109 42.82 11.15 -1.27
C HIS A 109 41.96 10.65 -2.45
N HIS A 110 42.59 10.48 -3.61
CA HIS A 110 41.95 10.09 -4.88
C HIS A 110 41.14 8.77 -4.85
N LEU A 111 41.46 7.83 -3.95
CA LEU A 111 40.69 6.57 -3.76
C LEU A 111 39.49 6.72 -2.80
N ARG A 112 39.24 7.90 -2.23
CA ARG A 112 38.16 8.14 -1.26
C ARG A 112 36.78 7.87 -1.85
N GLY A 113 36.53 8.30 -3.09
CA GLY A 113 35.25 8.08 -3.78
C GLY A 113 34.89 6.60 -3.94
N ILE A 114 35.87 5.74 -4.26
CA ILE A 114 35.65 4.28 -4.40
C ILE A 114 35.23 3.66 -3.06
N LYS A 115 35.82 4.11 -1.95
CA LYS A 115 35.47 3.58 -0.62
C LYS A 115 34.13 4.09 -0.14
N MET A 116 33.81 5.35 -0.40
CA MET A 116 32.48 5.90 -0.10
C MET A 116 31.40 5.19 -0.90
N LYS A 117 31.67 4.79 -2.15
CA LYS A 117 30.76 3.92 -2.91
C LYS A 117 30.49 2.60 -2.17
N ILE A 118 31.52 1.86 -1.77
CA ILE A 118 31.36 0.58 -1.06
C ILE A 118 30.65 0.76 0.28
N LEU A 119 30.93 1.87 0.99
CA LEU A 119 30.23 2.20 2.22
C LEU A 119 28.73 2.43 1.96
N GLY A 120 28.39 3.22 0.95
CA GLY A 120 26.99 3.42 0.54
C GLY A 120 26.32 2.11 0.11
N ASP A 121 27.03 1.26 -0.65
CA ASP A 121 26.51 -0.04 -1.08
C ASP A 121 26.26 -0.95 0.14
N ALA A 122 27.13 -0.92 1.15
CA ALA A 122 26.92 -1.66 2.40
C ALA A 122 25.68 -1.19 3.18
N TYR A 123 25.44 0.13 3.25
CA TYR A 123 24.20 0.65 3.84
C TYR A 123 22.95 0.25 3.03
N ARG A 124 23.00 0.31 1.69
CA ARG A 124 21.90 -0.17 0.83
C ARG A 124 21.65 -1.67 1.00
N MET A 125 22.70 -2.48 1.16
CA MET A 125 22.55 -3.91 1.48
C MET A 125 22.00 -4.13 2.88
N ARG A 126 22.36 -3.28 3.84
CA ARG A 126 21.81 -3.33 5.19
C ARG A 126 20.31 -3.05 5.20
N LEU A 127 19.83 -2.07 4.42
CA LEU A 127 18.40 -1.82 4.21
C LEU A 127 17.66 -3.11 3.83
N ASN A 128 18.23 -3.92 2.94
CA ASN A 128 17.61 -5.19 2.52
C ASN A 128 17.52 -6.23 3.66
N CYS A 129 18.32 -6.06 4.72
CA CYS A 129 18.37 -6.94 5.88
C CYS A 129 17.77 -6.32 7.15
N SER A 130 17.54 -5.01 7.20
CA SER A 130 17.05 -4.28 8.38
C SER A 130 15.69 -3.65 8.13
N GLY A 131 15.34 -3.34 6.87
CA GLY A 131 14.19 -2.53 6.49
C GLY A 131 14.27 -1.08 6.95
N GLU A 132 15.39 -0.65 7.56
CA GLU A 132 15.51 0.66 8.18
C GLU A 132 15.77 1.75 7.14
N VAL A 133 14.81 2.66 6.96
CA VAL A 133 14.94 3.78 6.02
C VAL A 133 16.14 4.67 6.36
N ALA A 134 16.58 4.70 7.62
CA ALA A 134 17.81 5.39 8.02
C ALA A 134 19.04 4.93 7.21
N ASP A 135 19.14 3.63 6.92
CA ASP A 135 20.24 3.06 6.14
C ASP A 135 20.27 3.59 4.71
N ILE A 136 19.12 3.69 4.05
CA ILE A 136 19.09 4.17 2.67
C ILE A 136 19.37 5.68 2.56
N ASN A 137 18.97 6.46 3.56
CA ASN A 137 19.30 7.89 3.59
C ASN A 137 20.80 8.11 3.82
N GLU A 138 21.41 7.32 4.71
CA GLU A 138 22.84 7.37 4.92
C GLU A 138 23.59 6.98 3.64
N SER A 139 23.13 5.94 2.93
CA SER A 139 23.67 5.55 1.62
C SER A 139 23.60 6.69 0.59
N ILE A 140 22.45 7.35 0.45
CA ILE A 140 22.26 8.48 -0.48
C ILE A 140 23.17 9.65 -0.11
N ARG A 141 23.27 9.99 1.20
CA ARG A 141 24.15 11.05 1.68
C ARG A 141 25.61 10.76 1.32
N ILE A 142 26.08 9.53 1.58
CA ILE A 142 27.45 9.13 1.27
C ILE A 142 27.75 9.22 -0.23
N TYR A 143 26.81 8.82 -1.11
CA TYR A 143 27.01 8.95 -2.55
C TYR A 143 27.07 10.41 -3.01
N LYS A 144 26.22 11.29 -2.44
CA LYS A 144 26.27 12.74 -2.71
C LYS A 144 27.61 13.33 -2.26
N GLU A 145 28.03 13.08 -1.02
CA GLU A 145 29.32 13.53 -0.51
C GLU A 145 30.49 13.01 -1.36
N ALA A 146 30.40 11.79 -1.89
CA ALA A 146 31.43 11.22 -2.77
C ALA A 146 31.48 11.89 -4.15
N LEU A 147 30.35 12.39 -4.67
CA LEU A 147 30.25 13.12 -5.94
C LEU A 147 30.77 14.55 -5.85
N ASP A 148 30.79 15.14 -4.65
CA ASP A 148 31.37 16.46 -4.36
C ASP A 148 32.91 16.45 -4.30
N LEU A 149 33.52 15.27 -4.25
CA LEU A 149 34.98 15.12 -4.29
C LEU A 149 35.56 15.45 -5.68
N ASP A 150 36.82 15.87 -5.70
CA ASP A 150 37.59 16.01 -6.94
C ASP A 150 38.01 14.62 -7.46
N LEU A 151 37.13 14.01 -8.25
CA LEU A 151 37.29 12.65 -8.76
C LEU A 151 38.23 12.62 -9.99
N PRO A 152 39.30 11.80 -9.98
CA PRO A 152 40.31 11.78 -11.03
C PRO A 152 39.86 11.16 -12.36
N SER A 153 38.70 10.49 -12.40
CA SER A 153 38.20 9.77 -13.57
C SER A 153 36.69 9.90 -13.71
N ASN A 154 36.23 10.10 -14.95
CA ASN A 154 34.81 10.11 -15.29
C ASN A 154 34.15 8.75 -14.98
N ILE A 155 34.89 7.63 -15.08
CA ILE A 155 34.34 6.29 -14.81
C ILE A 155 33.85 6.18 -13.35
N ILE A 156 34.62 6.70 -12.39
CA ILE A 156 34.24 6.69 -10.96
C ILE A 156 33.02 7.57 -10.72
N ARG A 157 32.93 8.71 -11.41
CA ARG A 157 31.76 9.60 -11.35
C ARG A 157 30.51 8.88 -11.88
N VAL A 158 30.58 8.23 -13.04
CA VAL A 158 29.47 7.44 -13.60
C VAL A 158 29.05 6.31 -12.66
N ASP A 159 30.00 5.60 -12.02
CA ASP A 159 29.68 4.55 -11.05
C ASP A 159 28.97 5.08 -9.80
N LEU A 160 29.39 6.24 -9.28
CA LEU A 160 28.75 6.89 -8.14
C LEU A 160 27.36 7.43 -8.51
N THR A 161 27.19 8.03 -9.69
CA THR A 161 25.89 8.47 -10.21
C THR A 161 24.94 7.28 -10.37
N HIS A 162 25.43 6.15 -10.87
CA HIS A 162 24.65 4.92 -10.98
C HIS A 162 24.25 4.39 -9.60
N ALA A 163 25.19 4.34 -8.65
CA ALA A 163 24.92 3.91 -7.28
C ALA A 163 23.91 4.82 -6.57
N LEU A 164 23.97 6.13 -6.82
CA LEU A 164 22.99 7.11 -6.36
C LEU A 164 21.60 6.87 -6.98
N GLY A 165 21.53 6.62 -8.28
CA GLY A 165 20.29 6.24 -8.96
C GLY A 165 19.64 4.99 -8.37
N LEU A 166 20.45 3.96 -8.07
CA LEU A 166 20.00 2.76 -7.36
C LEU A 166 19.60 3.05 -5.91
N GLY A 167 20.26 3.99 -5.24
CA GLY A 167 19.90 4.45 -3.90
C GLY A 167 18.51 5.05 -3.85
N TYR A 168 18.21 5.96 -4.79
CA TYR A 168 16.86 6.53 -4.95
C TYR A 168 15.82 5.46 -5.32
N GLN A 169 16.17 4.49 -6.19
CA GLN A 169 15.27 3.37 -6.50
C GLN A 169 14.94 2.53 -5.26
N ALA A 170 15.94 2.21 -4.44
CA ALA A 170 15.76 1.44 -3.22
C ALA A 170 14.96 2.24 -2.18
N ARG A 171 15.19 3.56 -2.07
CA ARG A 171 14.37 4.42 -1.21
C ARG A 171 12.92 4.43 -1.67
N TYR A 172 12.66 4.58 -2.97
CA TYR A 172 11.32 4.46 -3.55
C TYR A 172 10.63 3.14 -3.19
N GLN A 173 11.33 2.02 -3.17
CA GLN A 173 10.72 0.73 -2.86
C GLN A 173 10.16 0.67 -1.42
N VAL A 174 10.77 1.42 -0.49
CA VAL A 174 10.38 1.48 0.92
C VAL A 174 9.45 2.66 1.21
N THR A 175 9.69 3.83 0.62
CA THR A 175 8.91 5.04 0.86
C THR A 175 7.70 5.17 -0.06
N ALA A 176 7.76 4.57 -1.26
CA ALA A 176 6.81 4.78 -2.34
C ALA A 176 6.67 6.26 -2.78
N THR A 177 7.72 7.07 -2.66
CA THR A 177 7.69 8.47 -3.14
C THR A 177 7.95 8.56 -4.64
N MET A 178 6.99 8.99 -5.47
CA MET A 178 7.19 9.06 -6.94
C MET A 178 8.42 9.87 -7.37
N TRP A 179 8.72 10.92 -6.61
CA TRP A 179 9.87 11.77 -6.84
C TRP A 179 11.19 10.98 -6.85
N ASP A 180 11.38 10.05 -5.90
CA ASP A 180 12.59 9.21 -5.84
C ASP A 180 12.70 8.32 -7.09
N MET A 181 11.57 7.87 -7.65
CA MET A 181 11.52 7.10 -8.88
C MET A 181 12.00 7.91 -10.09
N ASP A 182 11.50 9.13 -10.23
CA ASP A 182 11.82 9.99 -11.36
C ASP A 182 13.30 10.41 -11.33
N THR A 183 13.83 10.75 -10.15
CA THR A 183 15.25 11.04 -9.94
C THR A 183 16.12 9.82 -10.20
N SER A 184 15.71 8.64 -9.74
CA SER A 184 16.40 7.39 -10.05
C SER A 184 16.51 7.16 -11.55
N LEU A 185 15.38 7.22 -12.28
CA LEU A 185 15.36 7.00 -13.73
C LEU A 185 16.19 8.02 -14.49
N GLN A 186 16.20 9.28 -14.06
CA GLN A 186 17.06 10.31 -14.64
C GLN A 186 18.55 9.94 -14.49
N LEU A 187 18.99 9.64 -13.27
CA LEU A 187 20.39 9.31 -13.00
C LEU A 187 20.82 8.01 -13.71
N LEU A 188 19.97 6.98 -13.69
CA LEU A 188 20.24 5.71 -14.39
C LEU A 188 20.33 5.91 -15.90
N LYS A 189 19.49 6.77 -16.49
CA LYS A 189 19.57 7.11 -17.91
C LYS A 189 20.86 7.86 -18.24
N GLU A 190 21.21 8.89 -17.47
CA GLU A 190 22.47 9.63 -17.64
C GLU A 190 23.68 8.69 -17.60
N THR A 191 23.65 7.68 -16.71
CA THR A 191 24.74 6.69 -16.62
C THR A 191 24.77 5.74 -17.82
N CYS A 192 23.61 5.31 -18.34
CA CYS A 192 23.55 4.49 -19.56
C CYS A 192 24.14 5.25 -20.75
N ASP A 193 23.78 6.52 -20.92
CA ASP A 193 24.25 7.37 -22.02
C ASP A 193 25.76 7.67 -21.92
N ALA A 194 26.30 7.78 -20.70
CA ALA A 194 27.72 8.03 -20.44
C ALA A 194 28.59 6.76 -20.42
N THR A 195 27.99 5.57 -20.55
CA THR A 195 28.73 4.30 -20.48
C THR A 195 29.44 4.01 -21.81
N ALA A 196 30.75 3.88 -21.76
CA ALA A 196 31.55 3.17 -22.78
C ALA A 196 32.42 2.14 -22.05
N GLY A 197 32.23 0.84 -22.30
CA GLY A 197 32.96 -0.18 -21.55
C GLY A 197 32.64 -1.63 -21.92
N PRO A 198 33.03 -2.59 -21.07
CA PRO A 198 32.71 -4.01 -21.26
C PRO A 198 31.20 -4.26 -21.30
N TYR A 199 30.76 -5.21 -22.13
CA TYR A 199 29.33 -5.50 -22.34
C TYR A 199 28.59 -5.81 -21.04
N GLN A 200 29.27 -6.38 -20.03
CA GLN A 200 28.67 -6.69 -18.74
C GLN A 200 28.22 -5.44 -17.98
N MET A 201 29.02 -4.38 -18.00
CA MET A 201 28.67 -3.10 -17.35
C MET A 201 27.51 -2.41 -18.07
N GLU A 202 27.54 -2.42 -19.40
CA GLU A 202 26.45 -1.89 -20.22
C GLU A 202 25.13 -2.66 -20.00
N THR A 203 25.20 -3.99 -19.95
CA THR A 203 24.03 -4.85 -19.71
C THR A 203 23.46 -4.61 -18.31
N ALA A 204 24.31 -4.49 -17.29
CA ALA A 204 23.87 -4.24 -15.91
C ALA A 204 23.13 -2.90 -15.77
N ARG A 205 23.69 -1.82 -16.31
CA ARG A 205 23.08 -0.47 -16.24
C ARG A 205 21.77 -0.39 -17.03
N ARG A 206 21.72 -0.97 -18.24
CA ARG A 206 20.47 -1.08 -19.02
C ARG A 206 19.40 -1.87 -18.28
N ARG A 207 19.78 -3.00 -17.67
CA ARG A 207 18.87 -3.83 -16.88
C ARG A 207 18.31 -3.04 -15.68
N ASP A 208 19.14 -2.29 -14.97
CA ASP A 208 18.71 -1.50 -13.83
C ASP A 208 17.75 -0.36 -14.23
N LEU A 209 18.03 0.33 -15.34
CA LEU A 209 17.11 1.29 -15.94
C LEU A 209 15.77 0.64 -16.37
N ALA A 210 15.83 -0.55 -16.98
CA ALA A 210 14.65 -1.31 -17.39
C ALA A 210 13.79 -1.72 -16.18
N LEU A 211 14.43 -2.18 -15.09
CA LEU A 211 13.75 -2.45 -13.83
C LEU A 211 13.07 -1.21 -13.30
N GLY A 212 13.75 -0.06 -13.36
CA GLY A 212 13.16 1.21 -12.97
C GLY A 212 11.84 1.48 -13.71
N HIS A 213 11.86 1.40 -15.05
CA HIS A 213 10.65 1.61 -15.85
C HIS A 213 9.56 0.57 -15.55
N GLN A 214 9.93 -0.70 -15.32
CA GLN A 214 8.98 -1.72 -14.90
C GLN A 214 8.33 -1.40 -13.54
N ILE A 215 9.11 -0.96 -12.56
CA ILE A 215 8.62 -0.54 -11.23
C ILE A 215 7.67 0.66 -11.36
N LYS A 216 8.03 1.66 -12.18
CA LYS A 216 7.18 2.83 -12.47
C LYS A 216 5.88 2.44 -13.18
N TYR A 217 5.94 1.50 -14.13
CA TYR A 217 4.76 0.94 -14.78
C TYR A 217 3.82 0.30 -13.77
N LEU A 218 4.33 -0.49 -12.81
CA LEU A 218 3.49 -1.12 -11.80
C LEU A 218 2.68 -0.08 -11.02
N ARG A 219 3.21 1.13 -10.88
CA ARG A 219 2.52 2.23 -10.24
C ARG A 219 1.53 2.95 -11.13
N ASN A 220 2.00 3.57 -12.20
CA ASN A 220 1.21 4.48 -13.02
C ASN A 220 0.37 3.76 -14.07
N LYS A 221 0.70 2.50 -14.36
CA LYS A 221 0.10 1.69 -15.44
C LYS A 221 0.23 2.34 -16.82
N ASP A 222 1.23 3.21 -17.01
CA ASP A 222 1.51 3.85 -18.29
C ASP A 222 2.11 2.83 -19.28
N PRO A 223 1.44 2.52 -20.40
CA PRO A 223 1.96 1.58 -21.39
C PRO A 223 3.37 1.91 -21.89
N LEU A 224 3.73 3.20 -21.93
CA LEU A 224 5.06 3.62 -22.39
C LEU A 224 6.18 3.09 -21.49
N ASP A 225 5.96 3.07 -20.18
CA ASP A 225 6.95 2.58 -19.21
C ASP A 225 7.21 1.08 -19.39
N ILE A 226 6.16 0.25 -19.57
CA ILE A 226 6.36 -1.19 -19.76
C ILE A 226 6.95 -1.52 -21.14
N ASP A 227 6.60 -0.75 -22.18
CA ASP A 227 7.18 -0.93 -23.51
C ASP A 227 8.66 -0.55 -23.53
N THR A 228 9.03 0.51 -22.79
CA THR A 228 10.43 0.91 -22.60
C THR A 228 11.21 -0.18 -21.83
N ALA A 229 10.64 -0.71 -20.74
CA ALA A 229 11.26 -1.79 -19.97
C ALA A 229 11.48 -3.05 -20.83
N ILE A 230 10.48 -3.48 -21.60
CA ILE A 230 10.59 -4.64 -22.50
C ILE A 230 11.69 -4.42 -23.55
N THR A 231 11.78 -3.23 -24.13
CA THR A 231 12.81 -2.89 -25.12
C THR A 231 14.21 -3.00 -24.52
N LEU A 232 14.42 -2.38 -23.36
CA LEU A 232 15.72 -2.42 -22.67
C LEU A 232 16.08 -3.84 -22.20
N PHE A 233 15.12 -4.63 -21.73
CA PHE A 233 15.37 -6.04 -21.38
C PHE A 233 15.70 -6.89 -22.60
N GLN A 234 15.07 -6.62 -23.74
CA GLN A 234 15.40 -7.30 -24.99
C GLN A 234 16.82 -6.95 -25.44
N GLU A 235 17.23 -5.69 -25.37
CA GLU A 235 18.62 -5.28 -25.64
C GLU A 235 19.61 -6.00 -24.71
N CYS A 236 19.27 -6.19 -23.43
CA CYS A 236 20.11 -6.96 -22.50
C CYS A 236 20.28 -8.43 -22.96
N VAL A 237 19.19 -9.06 -23.41
CA VAL A 237 19.23 -10.44 -23.95
C VAL A 237 20.08 -10.50 -25.22
N ASP A 238 19.90 -9.54 -26.12
CA ASP A 238 20.56 -9.52 -27.43
C ASP A 238 22.07 -9.23 -27.33
N HIS A 239 22.49 -8.45 -26.34
CA HIS A 239 23.91 -8.11 -26.10
C HIS A 239 24.65 -9.10 -25.22
N THR A 240 23.98 -10.03 -24.54
CA THR A 240 24.62 -11.00 -23.65
C THR A 240 25.02 -12.26 -24.43
N PRO A 241 26.31 -12.67 -24.43
CA PRO A 241 26.76 -13.87 -25.12
C PRO A 241 26.08 -15.15 -24.62
N THR A 242 25.88 -16.10 -25.53
CA THR A 242 25.31 -17.41 -25.19
C THR A 242 26.23 -18.17 -24.21
N GLY A 243 25.68 -18.66 -23.11
CA GLY A 243 26.42 -19.38 -22.07
C GLY A 243 26.87 -18.50 -20.89
N ASP A 244 26.67 -17.19 -20.97
CA ASP A 244 26.87 -16.29 -19.84
C ASP A 244 25.77 -16.52 -18.78
N PRO A 245 26.11 -16.75 -17.49
CA PRO A 245 25.12 -16.91 -16.42
C PRO A 245 24.15 -15.72 -16.27
N ILE A 246 24.55 -14.50 -16.66
CA ILE A 246 23.72 -13.29 -16.59
C ILE A 246 22.51 -13.40 -17.54
N LEU A 247 22.62 -14.17 -18.62
CA LEU A 247 21.56 -14.35 -19.61
C LEU A 247 20.27 -14.92 -18.99
N ALA A 248 20.39 -15.78 -17.97
CA ALA A 248 19.24 -16.30 -17.24
C ALA A 248 18.44 -15.17 -16.57
N THR A 249 19.14 -14.22 -15.92
CA THR A 249 18.53 -13.06 -15.25
C THR A 249 17.86 -12.13 -16.25
N CYS A 250 18.46 -11.92 -17.43
CA CYS A 250 17.87 -11.12 -18.49
C CYS A 250 16.56 -11.74 -19.00
N TYR A 251 16.54 -13.06 -19.24
CA TYR A 251 15.32 -13.77 -19.63
C TYR A 251 14.24 -13.75 -18.54
N ALA A 252 14.61 -13.90 -17.26
CA ALA A 252 13.67 -13.84 -16.16
C ALA A 252 12.98 -12.46 -16.08
N ASN A 253 13.76 -11.39 -16.19
CA ASN A 253 13.26 -10.03 -16.20
C ASN A 253 12.33 -9.74 -17.38
N LEU A 254 12.75 -10.12 -18.60
CA LEU A 254 11.94 -9.95 -19.80
C LEU A 254 10.61 -10.72 -19.70
N GLY A 255 10.66 -11.96 -19.21
CA GLY A 255 9.46 -12.76 -18.97
C GLY A 255 8.50 -12.11 -17.98
N THR A 256 9.05 -11.49 -16.92
CA THR A 256 8.25 -10.81 -15.91
C THR A 256 7.66 -9.49 -16.42
N ALA A 257 8.35 -8.78 -17.31
CA ALA A 257 7.82 -7.60 -17.99
C ALA A 257 6.63 -7.95 -18.89
N TYR A 258 6.74 -9.03 -19.69
CA TYR A 258 5.62 -9.53 -20.49
C TYR A 258 4.41 -9.99 -19.66
N LYS A 259 4.65 -10.63 -18.50
CA LYS A 259 3.61 -10.97 -17.52
C LYS A 259 2.87 -9.73 -17.03
N ALA A 260 3.61 -8.67 -16.68
CA ALA A 260 3.03 -7.41 -16.23
C ALA A 260 2.17 -6.76 -17.32
N LYS A 261 2.63 -6.78 -18.58
CA LYS A 261 1.89 -6.27 -19.75
C LYS A 261 0.61 -7.08 -20.04
N HIS A 262 0.69 -8.42 -20.02
CA HIS A 262 -0.47 -9.30 -20.22
C HIS A 262 -1.59 -8.99 -19.23
N ARG A 263 -1.28 -8.91 -17.92
CA ARG A 263 -2.28 -8.68 -16.86
C ARG A 263 -3.14 -7.44 -17.11
N LYS A 264 -2.62 -6.44 -17.82
CA LYS A 264 -3.36 -5.21 -18.15
C LYS A 264 -4.05 -5.26 -19.49
N ALA A 265 -3.37 -5.74 -20.53
CA ALA A 265 -3.90 -5.75 -21.90
C ALA A 265 -4.83 -6.95 -22.18
N GLY A 266 -4.76 -8.00 -21.36
CA GLY A 266 -5.43 -9.29 -21.60
C GLY A 266 -4.88 -10.05 -22.81
N SER A 267 -3.72 -9.64 -23.33
CA SER A 267 -3.10 -10.18 -24.55
C SER A 267 -2.47 -11.54 -24.29
N PHE A 268 -3.08 -12.62 -24.79
CA PHE A 268 -2.53 -13.98 -24.64
C PHE A 268 -1.13 -14.13 -25.26
N ASP A 269 -0.81 -13.37 -26.30
CA ASP A 269 0.51 -13.38 -26.93
C ASP A 269 1.61 -12.93 -25.97
N ASP A 270 1.33 -11.91 -25.15
CA ASP A 270 2.27 -11.44 -24.13
C ASP A 270 2.45 -12.48 -23.01
N LEU A 271 1.40 -13.23 -22.66
CA LEU A 271 1.52 -14.33 -21.71
C LEU A 271 2.35 -15.49 -22.26
N GLU A 272 2.18 -15.84 -23.54
CA GLU A 272 2.98 -16.89 -24.17
C GLU A 272 4.46 -16.48 -24.26
N ARG A 273 4.75 -15.21 -24.59
CA ARG A 273 6.11 -14.65 -24.54
C ARG A 273 6.68 -14.72 -23.13
N SER A 274 5.91 -14.34 -22.11
CA SER A 274 6.33 -14.42 -20.71
C SER A 274 6.79 -15.82 -20.33
N ILE A 275 5.96 -16.83 -20.61
CA ILE A 275 6.26 -18.23 -20.32
C ILE A 275 7.52 -18.69 -21.06
N LYS A 276 7.63 -18.36 -22.35
CA LYS A 276 8.80 -18.75 -23.16
C LYS A 276 10.09 -18.17 -22.58
N MET A 277 10.09 -16.90 -22.17
CA MET A 277 11.27 -16.26 -21.60
C MET A 277 11.62 -16.84 -20.22
N LEU A 278 10.63 -17.04 -19.35
CA LEU A 278 10.84 -17.69 -18.06
C LEU A 278 11.37 -19.13 -18.22
N GLN A 279 10.90 -19.88 -19.21
CA GLN A 279 11.42 -21.21 -19.54
C GLN A 279 12.91 -21.17 -19.92
N HIS A 280 13.33 -20.21 -20.76
CA HIS A 280 14.74 -20.03 -21.09
C HIS A 280 15.58 -19.71 -19.84
N ALA A 281 15.07 -18.86 -18.93
CA ALA A 281 15.76 -18.56 -17.68
C ALA A 281 15.97 -19.83 -16.82
N VAL A 282 14.95 -20.71 -16.75
CA VAL A 282 15.01 -21.96 -15.98
C VAL A 282 15.90 -23.01 -16.64
N ASP A 283 15.88 -23.12 -17.96
CA ASP A 283 16.76 -24.05 -18.67
C ASP A 283 18.25 -23.70 -18.47
N ILE A 284 18.57 -22.42 -18.23
CA ILE A 284 19.94 -21.95 -17.93
C ILE A 284 20.27 -22.06 -16.43
N SER A 285 19.36 -21.66 -15.53
CA SER A 285 19.66 -21.49 -14.09
C SER A 285 19.13 -22.60 -13.17
N GLY A 286 18.14 -23.37 -13.60
CA GLY A 286 17.45 -24.39 -12.80
C GLY A 286 16.49 -23.86 -11.72
N VAL A 287 16.24 -22.54 -11.63
CA VAL A 287 15.40 -21.92 -10.57
C VAL A 287 13.95 -21.73 -11.04
N LEU A 288 12.94 -22.18 -10.25
CA LEU A 288 11.54 -22.30 -10.70
C LEU A 288 10.53 -21.24 -10.21
N SER A 289 10.86 -20.36 -9.26
CA SER A 289 9.82 -19.57 -8.54
C SER A 289 8.96 -18.66 -9.45
N ASP A 290 9.53 -18.09 -10.52
CA ASP A 290 8.79 -17.20 -11.42
C ASP A 290 7.84 -17.94 -12.38
N ILE A 291 8.07 -19.24 -12.62
CA ILE A 291 7.21 -20.09 -13.47
C ILE A 291 5.88 -20.39 -12.78
N ASP A 292 5.90 -20.67 -11.46
CA ASP A 292 4.72 -21.08 -10.70
C ASP A 292 3.63 -20.00 -10.72
N THR A 293 4.02 -18.75 -10.45
CA THR A 293 3.11 -17.60 -10.48
C THR A 293 2.59 -17.31 -11.90
N ALA A 294 3.40 -17.56 -12.95
CA ALA A 294 2.94 -17.43 -14.34
C ALA A 294 1.91 -18.52 -14.71
N ILE A 295 2.05 -19.73 -14.17
CA ILE A 295 1.11 -20.84 -14.35
C ILE A 295 -0.19 -20.60 -13.58
N GLU A 296 -0.16 -20.07 -12.36
CA GLU A 296 -1.36 -19.73 -11.57
C GLU A 296 -2.23 -18.66 -12.27
N ILE A 297 -1.62 -17.59 -12.77
CA ILE A 297 -2.32 -16.54 -13.52
C ILE A 297 -2.95 -17.12 -14.78
N TRP A 298 -2.25 -18.06 -15.42
CA TRP A 298 -2.74 -18.73 -16.61
C TRP A 298 -3.94 -19.65 -16.30
N GLN A 299 -3.93 -20.38 -15.18
CA GLN A 299 -5.08 -21.18 -14.73
C GLN A 299 -6.31 -20.29 -14.49
N GLN A 300 -6.13 -19.17 -13.79
CA GLN A 300 -7.21 -18.20 -13.55
C GLN A 300 -7.72 -17.52 -14.83
N ALA A 301 -6.83 -17.25 -15.80
CA ALA A 301 -7.21 -16.70 -17.10
C ALA A 301 -8.01 -17.70 -17.95
N ILE A 302 -7.79 -19.01 -17.75
CA ILE A 302 -8.55 -20.08 -18.41
C ILE A 302 -9.91 -20.27 -17.75
N ASP A 303 -9.96 -20.28 -16.43
CA ASP A 303 -11.20 -20.47 -15.68
C ASP A 303 -12.19 -19.30 -15.87
N SER A 304 -11.66 -18.12 -16.22
CA SER A 304 -12.47 -16.90 -16.47
C SER A 304 -12.80 -16.62 -17.94
N SER A 305 -12.44 -17.50 -18.89
CA SER A 305 -12.62 -17.31 -20.34
C SER A 305 -13.55 -18.36 -20.96
N ASP A 306 -14.81 -17.99 -21.19
CA ASP A 306 -15.82 -18.86 -21.79
C ASP A 306 -15.66 -19.07 -23.32
N THR A 307 -14.67 -18.43 -23.98
CA THR A 307 -14.71 -18.27 -25.45
C THR A 307 -13.50 -18.71 -26.27
N LYS A 308 -12.48 -19.38 -25.72
CA LYS A 308 -11.45 -20.06 -26.57
C LYS A 308 -10.94 -21.40 -26.04
N LYS A 309 -11.89 -22.35 -25.86
CA LYS A 309 -11.65 -23.74 -25.44
C LYS A 309 -10.57 -24.51 -26.23
N GLN A 310 -10.29 -24.15 -27.49
CA GLN A 310 -9.31 -24.84 -28.36
C GLN A 310 -7.85 -24.36 -28.22
N GLN A 311 -7.62 -23.07 -27.90
CA GLN A 311 -6.26 -22.58 -27.59
C GLN A 311 -5.86 -22.99 -26.16
N ALA A 312 -6.83 -23.08 -25.24
CA ALA A 312 -6.64 -23.57 -23.88
C ALA A 312 -6.13 -25.03 -23.81
N THR A 313 -6.49 -25.89 -24.78
CA THR A 313 -6.10 -27.31 -24.76
C THR A 313 -4.62 -27.53 -25.13
N HIS A 314 -4.07 -26.77 -26.08
CA HIS A 314 -2.64 -26.83 -26.42
C HIS A 314 -1.76 -26.18 -25.33
N LEU A 315 -2.27 -25.19 -24.59
CA LEU A 315 -1.52 -24.62 -23.47
C LEU A 315 -1.68 -25.41 -22.16
N GLN A 316 -2.79 -26.14 -21.95
CA GLN A 316 -2.97 -27.10 -20.84
C GLN A 316 -1.91 -28.19 -20.80
N TRP A 317 -1.47 -28.66 -21.97
CA TRP A 317 -0.40 -29.65 -22.05
C TRP A 317 0.95 -29.06 -21.59
N LYS A 318 1.28 -27.82 -21.98
CA LYS A 318 2.54 -27.15 -21.61
C LYS A 318 2.60 -26.80 -20.12
N SER A 319 1.49 -26.39 -19.51
CA SER A 319 1.41 -26.11 -18.06
C SER A 319 1.48 -27.37 -17.21
N ARG A 320 0.86 -28.47 -17.65
CA ARG A 320 0.97 -29.79 -17.00
C ARG A 320 2.40 -30.34 -17.10
N ALA A 321 3.06 -30.16 -18.23
CA ALA A 321 4.47 -30.51 -18.41
C ALA A 321 5.40 -29.66 -17.53
N ALA A 322 5.13 -28.36 -17.35
CA ALA A 322 5.88 -27.49 -16.44
C ALA A 322 5.65 -27.88 -14.96
N LEU A 323 4.42 -28.22 -14.59
CA LEU A 323 4.05 -28.72 -13.25
C LEU A 323 4.66 -30.11 -12.97
N GLU A 324 4.72 -31.00 -13.97
CA GLU A 324 5.44 -32.27 -13.87
C GLU A 324 6.95 -32.08 -13.77
N ARG A 325 7.51 -31.08 -14.46
CA ARG A 325 8.93 -30.71 -14.37
C ARG A 325 9.24 -30.11 -12.99
N PHE A 326 8.33 -29.30 -12.43
CA PHE A 326 8.34 -28.80 -11.04
C PHE A 326 8.32 -29.94 -10.02
N ASN A 327 7.40 -30.91 -10.18
CA ASN A 327 7.35 -32.09 -9.32
C ASN A 327 8.59 -33.00 -9.46
N LYS A 328 9.33 -32.89 -10.58
CA LYS A 328 10.58 -33.63 -10.85
C LYS A 328 11.83 -32.90 -10.38
N THR A 329 11.82 -31.57 -10.29
CA THR A 329 12.88 -30.77 -9.65
C THR A 329 12.71 -30.91 -8.14
N LYS A 330 13.62 -31.67 -7.54
CA LYS A 330 13.51 -32.24 -6.19
C LYS A 330 13.27 -31.18 -5.10
N SER A 331 12.42 -31.57 -4.15
CA SER A 331 12.12 -30.98 -2.83
C SER A 331 11.64 -29.53 -2.75
N VAL A 332 10.51 -29.31 -2.06
CA VAL A 332 10.03 -27.98 -1.62
C VAL A 332 11.11 -27.21 -0.85
N THR A 333 12.11 -27.91 -0.28
CA THR A 333 13.22 -27.34 0.49
C THR A 333 14.41 -26.84 -0.34
N ASP A 334 14.51 -27.18 -1.62
CA ASP A 334 15.68 -26.80 -2.46
C ASP A 334 15.49 -25.40 -3.06
N ILE A 335 15.34 -24.39 -2.20
CA ILE A 335 15.44 -22.99 -2.62
C ILE A 335 16.91 -22.58 -2.58
N ASN A 336 17.37 -21.93 -3.66
CA ASN A 336 18.72 -21.41 -3.81
C ASN A 336 19.17 -20.68 -2.53
N GLN A 337 20.21 -21.21 -1.86
CA GLN A 337 20.73 -20.65 -0.61
C GLN A 337 21.28 -19.22 -0.77
N ASN A 338 21.45 -18.76 -2.01
CA ASN A 338 21.91 -17.41 -2.36
C ASN A 338 20.77 -16.36 -2.40
N ILE A 339 19.50 -16.74 -2.19
CA ILE A 339 18.38 -15.80 -2.06
C ILE A 339 18.26 -15.34 -0.59
N PRO A 340 17.94 -14.06 -0.32
CA PRO A 340 17.58 -13.57 1.01
C PRO A 340 16.75 -14.56 1.82
N LEU A 341 17.12 -14.86 3.08
CA LEU A 341 16.40 -15.82 3.92
C LEU A 341 14.89 -15.52 3.96
N ALA A 342 14.52 -14.26 4.06
CA ALA A 342 13.12 -13.89 4.13
C ALA A 342 12.37 -13.99 2.79
N CYS A 343 13.02 -13.72 1.66
CA CYS A 343 12.43 -14.02 0.34
C CYS A 343 12.24 -15.53 0.18
N ARG A 344 13.21 -16.34 0.65
CA ARG A 344 13.05 -17.80 0.68
C ARG A 344 11.90 -18.24 1.55
N LEU A 345 11.75 -17.66 2.75
CA LEU A 345 10.65 -17.99 3.66
C LEU A 345 9.29 -17.58 3.06
N TYR A 346 9.20 -16.41 2.42
CA TYR A 346 8.00 -15.98 1.70
C TYR A 346 7.67 -16.91 0.53
N GLU A 347 8.68 -17.26 -0.29
CA GLU A 347 8.54 -18.20 -1.41
C GLU A 347 8.11 -19.60 -0.94
N LEU A 348 8.69 -20.11 0.15
CA LEU A 348 8.28 -21.39 0.77
C LEU A 348 6.83 -21.32 1.22
N GLY A 349 6.46 -20.26 1.94
CA GLY A 349 5.09 -20.03 2.39
C GLY A 349 4.09 -20.08 1.23
N ASN A 350 4.40 -19.39 0.14
CA ASN A 350 3.58 -19.39 -1.07
C ASN A 350 3.55 -20.74 -1.79
N ARG A 351 4.66 -21.48 -1.86
CA ARG A 351 4.66 -22.82 -2.47
C ARG A 351 3.77 -23.80 -1.71
N TYR A 352 3.84 -23.78 -0.38
CA TYR A 352 2.94 -24.56 0.46
C TYR A 352 1.48 -24.13 0.30
N ARG A 353 1.21 -22.85 0.00
CA ARG A 353 -0.14 -22.36 -0.35
C ARG A 353 -0.73 -23.04 -1.57
N VAL A 354 0.04 -23.05 -2.65
CA VAL A 354 -0.38 -23.64 -3.91
C VAL A 354 -0.59 -25.13 -3.72
N LYS A 355 0.34 -25.78 -3.00
CA LYS A 355 0.25 -27.19 -2.68
C LYS A 355 -1.01 -27.50 -1.89
N TYR A 356 -1.30 -26.79 -0.79
CA TYR A 356 -2.51 -26.96 0.01
C TYR A 356 -3.79 -26.77 -0.81
N LYS A 357 -3.87 -25.77 -1.70
CA LYS A 357 -5.05 -25.57 -2.57
C LYS A 357 -5.35 -26.80 -3.44
N ILE A 358 -4.31 -27.54 -3.83
CA ILE A 358 -4.40 -28.74 -4.67
C ILE A 358 -4.61 -30.00 -3.83
N THR A 359 -3.81 -30.20 -2.78
CA THR A 359 -3.75 -31.43 -1.98
C THR A 359 -4.80 -31.47 -0.87
N ARG A 360 -5.17 -30.31 -0.34
CA ARG A 360 -5.95 -30.12 0.90
C ARG A 360 -5.33 -30.80 2.11
N ASP A 361 -4.00 -31.00 2.10
CA ASP A 361 -3.25 -31.59 3.21
C ASP A 361 -2.94 -30.54 4.28
N GLU A 362 -3.40 -30.78 5.50
CA GLU A 362 -3.22 -29.89 6.65
C GLU A 362 -1.73 -29.68 7.01
N ALA A 363 -0.86 -30.66 6.72
CA ALA A 363 0.58 -30.51 6.93
C ALA A 363 1.19 -29.39 6.05
N ASP A 364 0.66 -29.21 4.84
CA ASP A 364 1.09 -28.14 3.94
C ASP A 364 0.64 -26.76 4.44
N LEU A 365 -0.56 -26.68 5.03
CA LEU A 365 -1.06 -25.46 5.66
C LEU A 365 -0.18 -25.04 6.85
N ILE A 366 0.13 -25.99 7.75
CA ILE A 366 0.99 -25.74 8.92
C ILE A 366 2.39 -25.29 8.49
N ALA A 367 3.00 -25.96 7.51
CA ALA A 367 4.31 -25.59 7.01
C ALA A 367 4.31 -24.20 6.34
N GLY A 368 3.30 -23.91 5.51
CA GLY A 368 3.17 -22.62 4.82
C GLY A 368 3.00 -21.46 5.79
N THR A 369 2.08 -21.59 6.73
CA THR A 369 1.80 -20.56 7.75
C THR A 369 2.97 -20.33 8.70
N ALA A 370 3.72 -21.37 9.10
CA ALA A 370 4.91 -21.21 9.93
C ALA A 370 6.00 -20.35 9.25
N HIS A 371 6.23 -20.56 7.95
CA HIS A 371 7.16 -19.75 7.18
C HIS A 371 6.69 -18.30 7.04
N LEU A 372 5.42 -18.08 6.72
CA LEU A 372 4.84 -16.72 6.63
C LEU A 372 4.86 -15.99 7.98
N TRP A 373 4.55 -16.69 9.08
CA TRP A 373 4.61 -16.11 10.42
C TRP A 373 6.02 -15.63 10.79
N THR A 374 7.04 -16.39 10.39
CA THR A 374 8.45 -15.98 10.57
C THR A 374 8.75 -14.69 9.79
N VAL A 375 8.19 -14.51 8.59
CA VAL A 375 8.33 -13.28 7.81
C VAL A 375 7.64 -12.11 8.51
N ILE A 376 6.38 -12.28 8.94
CA ILE A 376 5.57 -11.24 9.59
C ILE A 376 6.23 -10.71 10.87
N GLN A 377 6.82 -11.60 11.66
CA GLN A 377 7.45 -11.24 12.95
C GLN A 377 8.88 -10.72 12.80
N ASN A 378 9.49 -10.80 11.63
CA ASN A 378 10.88 -10.40 11.45
C ASN A 378 10.98 -8.87 11.24
N PRO A 379 11.49 -8.09 12.21
CA PRO A 379 11.60 -6.64 12.08
C PRO A 379 12.61 -6.22 11.01
N SER A 380 13.55 -7.11 10.67
CA SER A 380 14.50 -6.96 9.56
C SER A 380 13.84 -6.89 8.19
N MET A 381 12.57 -7.30 8.10
CA MET A 381 11.80 -7.22 6.87
C MET A 381 11.08 -5.90 6.74
N ASP A 382 11.08 -5.37 5.52
CA ASP A 382 10.32 -4.18 5.22
C ASP A 382 8.83 -4.40 5.52
N VAL A 383 8.18 -3.31 5.89
CA VAL A 383 6.78 -3.30 6.34
C VAL A 383 5.84 -3.85 5.27
N TYR A 384 6.11 -3.59 3.98
CA TYR A 384 5.26 -4.03 2.89
C TYR A 384 5.29 -5.55 2.75
N THR A 385 6.47 -6.19 2.72
CA THR A 385 6.60 -7.65 2.64
C THR A 385 5.91 -8.36 3.81
N ARG A 386 6.03 -7.79 5.02
CA ARG A 386 5.36 -8.32 6.21
C ARG A 386 3.85 -8.26 6.07
N ILE A 387 3.34 -7.17 5.50
CA ILE A 387 1.92 -7.01 5.16
C ILE A 387 1.45 -8.04 4.13
N LEU A 388 2.22 -8.26 3.06
CA LEU A 388 1.88 -9.27 2.04
C LEU A 388 1.84 -10.68 2.62
N ALA A 389 2.87 -11.05 3.38
CA ALA A 389 2.94 -12.34 4.04
C ALA A 389 1.78 -12.54 5.02
N GLY A 390 1.38 -11.47 5.70
CA GLY A 390 0.24 -11.50 6.61
C GLY A 390 -1.10 -11.62 5.90
N GLU A 391 -1.35 -10.93 4.79
CA GLU A 391 -2.58 -11.10 4.01
C GLU A 391 -2.71 -12.53 3.49
N ASP A 392 -1.61 -13.09 2.96
CA ASP A 392 -1.58 -14.49 2.53
C ASP A 392 -1.87 -15.43 3.72
N ALA A 393 -1.27 -15.19 4.89
CA ALA A 393 -1.52 -15.94 6.12
C ALA A 393 -2.96 -15.79 6.64
N MET A 394 -3.56 -14.60 6.57
CA MET A 394 -4.95 -14.36 6.94
C MET A 394 -5.90 -15.19 6.08
N SER A 395 -5.69 -15.18 4.75
CA SER A 395 -6.50 -15.97 3.81
C SER A 395 -6.42 -17.47 4.13
N PHE A 396 -5.25 -17.97 4.53
CA PHE A 396 -5.06 -19.35 4.94
C PHE A 396 -5.83 -19.73 6.20
N PHE A 397 -5.69 -18.94 7.26
CA PHE A 397 -6.39 -19.22 8.51
C PHE A 397 -7.91 -19.15 8.34
N ALA A 398 -8.40 -18.23 7.51
CA ALA A 398 -9.81 -18.19 7.13
C ALA A 398 -10.26 -19.45 6.37
N LEU A 399 -9.46 -19.98 5.43
CA LEU A 399 -9.77 -21.22 4.70
C LEU A 399 -9.78 -22.47 5.59
N ALA A 400 -9.11 -22.41 6.74
CA ALA A 400 -9.03 -23.51 7.71
C ALA A 400 -9.98 -23.33 8.90
N ASP A 401 -10.81 -22.29 8.89
CA ASP A 401 -11.67 -21.89 10.01
C ASP A 401 -10.90 -21.64 11.34
N ASP A 402 -9.59 -21.38 11.29
CA ASP A 402 -8.76 -21.03 12.45
C ASP A 402 -8.73 -19.51 12.65
N TRP A 403 -9.88 -18.97 13.05
CA TRP A 403 -10.07 -17.54 13.27
C TRP A 403 -9.16 -16.96 14.35
N LYS A 404 -8.74 -17.77 15.33
CA LYS A 404 -7.87 -17.31 16.42
C LYS A 404 -6.49 -16.94 15.87
N GLN A 405 -5.86 -17.84 15.12
CA GLN A 405 -4.56 -17.54 14.51
C GLN A 405 -4.67 -16.47 13.42
N GLY A 406 -5.76 -16.48 12.63
CA GLY A 406 -6.06 -15.41 11.67
C GLY A 406 -6.10 -14.02 12.34
N TYR A 407 -6.77 -13.90 13.48
CA TYR A 407 -6.81 -12.65 14.24
C TYR A 407 -5.44 -12.21 14.77
N GLU A 408 -4.60 -13.13 15.26
CA GLU A 408 -3.25 -12.77 15.72
C GLU A 408 -2.37 -12.22 14.58
N VAL A 409 -2.53 -12.75 13.35
CA VAL A 409 -1.93 -12.15 12.15
C VAL A 409 -2.50 -10.75 11.94
N ALA A 410 -3.82 -10.63 11.89
CA ALA A 410 -4.51 -9.38 11.59
C ALA A 410 -4.13 -8.26 12.57
N ASP A 411 -4.08 -8.55 13.88
CA ASP A 411 -3.67 -7.61 14.92
C ASP A 411 -2.20 -7.16 14.74
N SER A 412 -1.32 -8.09 14.37
CA SER A 412 0.08 -7.76 14.03
C SER A 412 0.15 -6.84 12.82
N LEU A 413 -0.65 -7.08 11.78
CA LEU A 413 -0.69 -6.24 10.58
C LEU A 413 -1.26 -4.84 10.85
N MET A 414 -2.34 -4.74 11.63
CA MET A 414 -2.95 -3.44 11.95
C MET A 414 -1.96 -2.50 12.66
N LYS A 415 -0.99 -3.05 13.42
CA LYS A 415 0.10 -2.29 14.05
C LYS A 415 1.17 -1.81 13.07
N LEU A 416 1.29 -2.43 11.89
CA LEU A 416 2.25 -2.07 10.85
C LEU A 416 1.73 -1.00 9.88
N ILE A 417 0.41 -0.87 9.73
CA ILE A 417 -0.20 0.08 8.78
C ILE A 417 0.30 1.53 8.99
N PRO A 418 0.38 2.08 10.22
CA PRO A 418 0.88 3.44 10.42
C PRO A 418 2.31 3.64 9.88
N SER A 419 3.15 2.61 9.91
CA SER A 419 4.51 2.64 9.36
C SER A 419 4.55 2.53 7.83
N LEU A 420 3.49 2.02 7.20
CA LEU A 420 3.41 1.87 5.74
C LEU A 420 3.08 3.18 5.03
N VAL A 421 2.37 4.10 5.70
CA VAL A 421 1.98 5.40 5.14
C VAL A 421 2.68 6.51 5.91
N PRO A 422 3.99 6.74 5.68
CA PRO A 422 4.65 7.89 6.26
C PRO A 422 3.93 9.18 5.85
N ARG A 423 3.74 10.09 6.81
CA ARG A 423 2.93 11.30 6.61
C ARG A 423 3.56 12.33 5.67
N PHE A 424 4.77 12.10 5.18
CA PHE A 424 5.41 12.93 4.15
C PHE A 424 5.01 12.56 2.72
N LEU A 425 4.33 11.43 2.52
CA LEU A 425 3.87 11.04 1.20
C LEU A 425 2.87 12.05 0.64
N GLU A 426 2.98 12.34 -0.65
CA GLU A 426 1.97 13.14 -1.33
C GLU A 426 0.63 12.42 -1.35
N ALA A 427 -0.48 13.17 -1.43
CA ALA A 427 -1.83 12.60 -1.37
C ALA A 427 -2.07 11.48 -2.42
N PHE A 428 -1.47 11.60 -3.61
CA PHE A 428 -1.55 10.56 -4.64
C PHE A 428 -0.73 9.31 -4.28
N ASP A 429 0.40 9.50 -3.62
CA ASP A 429 1.31 8.44 -3.18
C ASP A 429 0.70 7.66 -2.01
N VAL A 430 0.07 8.36 -1.07
CA VAL A 430 -0.76 7.79 0.00
C VAL A 430 -1.88 6.93 -0.60
N GLN A 431 -2.63 7.45 -1.59
CA GLN A 431 -3.68 6.67 -2.26
C GLN A 431 -3.15 5.42 -2.96
N TYR A 432 -1.96 5.51 -3.57
CA TYR A 432 -1.32 4.38 -4.23
C TYR A 432 -0.97 3.27 -3.23
N VAL A 433 -0.35 3.62 -2.10
CA VAL A 433 0.02 2.68 -1.05
C VAL A 433 -1.22 2.08 -0.37
N LEU A 434 -2.22 2.91 -0.05
CA LEU A 434 -3.46 2.48 0.60
C LEU A 434 -4.29 1.53 -0.25
N ARG A 435 -4.22 1.62 -1.58
CA ARG A 435 -4.92 0.70 -2.49
C ARG A 435 -4.53 -0.75 -2.24
N ASP A 436 -3.26 -1.01 -1.91
CA ASP A 436 -2.75 -2.37 -1.78
C ASP A 436 -3.15 -3.02 -0.44
N ILE A 437 -3.64 -2.23 0.53
CA ILE A 437 -4.18 -2.66 1.83
C ILE A 437 -5.69 -2.38 1.97
N GLU A 438 -6.36 -2.09 0.85
CA GLU A 438 -7.81 -1.82 0.83
C GLU A 438 -8.58 -3.02 1.38
N GLY A 439 -9.42 -2.79 2.39
CA GLY A 439 -10.24 -3.84 3.01
C GLY A 439 -9.60 -4.53 4.20
N MET A 440 -8.30 -4.35 4.46
CA MET A 440 -7.57 -4.99 5.57
C MET A 440 -8.22 -4.73 6.93
N ALA A 441 -8.66 -3.50 7.19
CA ALA A 441 -9.37 -3.18 8.44
C ALA A 441 -10.72 -3.91 8.56
N CYS A 442 -11.44 -4.10 7.45
CA CYS A 442 -12.71 -4.84 7.42
C CYS A 442 -12.48 -6.34 7.65
N GLU A 443 -11.43 -6.89 7.05
CA GLU A 443 -10.98 -8.26 7.23
C GLU A 443 -10.52 -8.53 8.67
N ALA A 444 -9.69 -7.64 9.24
CA ALA A 444 -9.26 -7.71 10.63
C ALA A 444 -10.44 -7.66 11.61
N ALA A 445 -11.43 -6.81 11.35
CA ALA A 445 -12.65 -6.74 12.13
C ALA A 445 -13.46 -8.04 12.05
N SER A 446 -13.62 -8.62 10.85
CA SER A 446 -14.27 -9.92 10.66
C SER A 446 -13.51 -11.03 11.39
N MET A 447 -12.19 -11.08 11.31
CA MET A 447 -11.37 -12.06 12.02
C MET A 447 -11.52 -11.94 13.54
N ALA A 448 -11.51 -10.72 14.07
CA ALA A 448 -11.72 -10.48 15.49
C ALA A 448 -13.07 -11.04 15.98
N LEU A 449 -14.15 -10.75 15.24
CA LEU A 449 -15.50 -11.23 15.60
C LEU A 449 -15.61 -12.76 15.50
N ASN A 450 -15.12 -13.37 14.41
CA ASN A 450 -15.14 -14.84 14.26
C ASN A 450 -14.24 -15.56 15.28
N ALA A 451 -13.17 -14.90 15.75
CA ALA A 451 -12.32 -15.41 16.84
C ALA A 451 -12.97 -15.29 18.23
N GLY A 452 -14.17 -14.70 18.32
CA GLY A 452 -14.89 -14.48 19.58
C GLY A 452 -14.34 -13.33 20.43
N LYS A 453 -13.64 -12.37 19.81
CA LYS A 453 -13.22 -11.13 20.49
C LYS A 453 -14.42 -10.19 20.67
N GLU A 454 -14.28 -9.28 21.63
CA GLU A 454 -15.32 -8.28 21.92
C GLU A 454 -15.56 -7.33 20.73
N PRO A 455 -16.79 -6.82 20.52
CA PRO A 455 -17.10 -5.89 19.42
C PRO A 455 -16.24 -4.63 19.42
N LEU A 456 -15.74 -4.20 20.59
CA LEU A 456 -14.80 -3.09 20.72
C LEU A 456 -13.54 -3.31 19.89
N THR A 457 -12.96 -4.52 19.92
CA THR A 457 -11.73 -4.85 19.20
C THR A 457 -11.94 -4.73 17.69
N ALA A 458 -13.06 -5.23 17.18
CA ALA A 458 -13.41 -5.12 15.77
C ALA A 458 -13.64 -3.65 15.35
N LEU A 459 -14.33 -2.86 16.19
CA LEU A 459 -14.54 -1.43 15.93
C LEU A 459 -13.23 -0.64 15.96
N GLN A 460 -12.32 -0.95 16.88
CA GLN A 460 -11.00 -0.34 16.94
C GLN A 460 -10.20 -0.61 15.66
N ALA A 461 -10.23 -1.84 15.13
CA ALA A 461 -9.58 -2.15 13.86
C ALA A 461 -10.13 -1.28 12.71
N LEU A 462 -11.46 -1.10 12.66
CA LEU A 462 -12.11 -0.24 11.65
C LEU A 462 -11.72 1.25 11.81
N GLU A 463 -11.67 1.76 13.04
CA GLU A 463 -11.24 3.13 13.31
C GLU A 463 -9.75 3.34 13.00
N THR A 464 -8.87 2.38 13.34
CA THR A 464 -7.45 2.42 12.97
C THR A 464 -7.25 2.48 11.46
N GLY A 465 -7.98 1.65 10.70
CA GLY A 465 -7.94 1.70 9.24
C GLY A 465 -8.37 3.05 8.68
N ARG A 466 -9.35 3.71 9.29
CA ARG A 466 -9.83 5.04 8.88
C ARG A 466 -8.91 6.19 9.32
N ASP A 467 -8.24 6.07 10.46
CA ASP A 467 -7.27 7.06 10.95
C ASP A 467 -6.09 7.20 9.99
N VAL A 468 -5.62 6.09 9.40
CA VAL A 468 -4.57 6.11 8.37
C VAL A 468 -5.05 6.81 7.09
N MET A 469 -6.36 6.75 6.82
CA MET A 469 -7.02 7.46 5.73
C MET A 469 -7.48 8.88 6.09
N ALA A 470 -7.21 9.39 7.29
CA ALA A 470 -7.61 10.74 7.70
C ALA A 470 -6.73 11.77 7.00
N THR A 471 -7.06 12.07 5.75
CA THR A 471 -6.26 12.91 4.85
C THR A 471 -6.53 14.40 5.00
N SER A 472 -7.37 14.85 5.94
CA SER A 472 -7.75 16.26 5.98
C SER A 472 -7.76 16.90 7.37
N ILE A 473 -7.43 18.19 7.37
CA ILE A 473 -7.46 19.06 8.55
C ILE A 473 -8.82 19.05 9.24
N ASP A 474 -9.91 18.92 8.48
CA ASP A 474 -11.27 18.89 9.02
C ASP A 474 -11.53 17.65 9.89
N ASP A 475 -10.94 16.50 9.54
CA ASP A 475 -11.09 15.25 10.30
C ASP A 475 -10.37 15.34 11.66
N LEU A 476 -9.36 16.22 11.75
CA LEU A 476 -8.51 16.42 12.92
C LEU A 476 -8.82 17.70 13.71
N ARG A 477 -9.77 18.53 13.22
CA ARG A 477 -10.00 19.88 13.73
C ARG A 477 -10.27 19.90 15.24
N GLY A 478 -11.12 19.01 15.73
CA GLY A 478 -11.47 18.92 17.15
C GLY A 478 -10.27 18.63 18.07
N GLU A 479 -9.43 17.65 17.71
CA GLU A 479 -8.23 17.30 18.49
C GLU A 479 -7.19 18.43 18.44
N VAL A 480 -6.99 19.05 17.27
CA VAL A 480 -6.05 20.17 17.09
C VAL A 480 -6.51 21.43 17.83
N ASP A 481 -7.81 21.70 17.90
CA ASP A 481 -8.34 22.84 18.65
C ASP A 481 -8.21 22.66 20.17
N ILE A 482 -8.29 21.42 20.66
CA ILE A 482 -7.98 21.11 22.07
C ILE A 482 -6.47 21.25 22.30
N LEU A 483 -5.64 20.75 21.38
CA LEU A 483 -4.18 20.89 21.44
C LEU A 483 -3.77 22.36 21.47
N LYS A 484 -4.33 23.19 20.59
CA LYS A 484 -4.05 24.63 20.51
C LYS A 484 -4.38 25.38 21.80
N ARG A 485 -5.42 24.94 22.53
CA ARG A 485 -5.82 25.53 23.82
C ARG A 485 -4.90 25.13 24.97
N LYS A 486 -4.43 23.88 25.00
CA LYS A 486 -3.61 23.35 26.11
C LYS A 486 -2.10 23.47 25.88
N HIS A 487 -1.65 23.32 24.64
CA HIS A 487 -0.24 23.29 24.20
C HIS A 487 -0.07 24.07 22.88
N PRO A 488 -0.15 25.41 22.88
CA PRO A 488 -0.15 26.23 21.67
C PRO A 488 1.12 26.08 20.83
N ASP A 489 2.29 25.90 21.46
CA ASP A 489 3.56 25.74 20.75
C ASP A 489 3.60 24.44 19.93
N LEU A 490 3.20 23.32 20.55
CA LEU A 490 3.08 22.02 19.87
C LEU A 490 2.05 22.07 18.74
N ALA A 491 0.93 22.79 18.95
CA ALA A 491 -0.08 22.96 17.92
C ALA A 491 0.43 23.77 16.72
N ASN A 492 1.19 24.85 16.96
CA ASN A 492 1.76 25.67 15.90
C ASN A 492 2.83 24.90 15.10
N GLU A 493 3.71 24.17 15.78
CA GLU A 493 4.71 23.30 15.15
C GLU A 493 4.02 22.21 14.31
N PHE A 494 2.97 21.58 14.85
CA PHE A 494 2.18 20.55 14.16
C PHE A 494 1.52 21.08 12.89
N LEU A 495 0.90 22.26 12.97
CA LEU A 495 0.27 22.91 11.83
C LEU A 495 1.30 23.34 10.77
N SER A 496 2.46 23.82 11.19
CA SER A 496 3.55 24.24 10.28
C SER A 496 4.10 23.06 9.49
N LEU A 497 4.52 21.99 10.18
CA LEU A 497 5.05 20.77 9.53
C LEU A 497 4.00 20.12 8.63
N ARG A 498 2.73 20.05 9.06
CA ARG A 498 1.65 19.53 8.21
C ARG A 498 1.49 20.36 6.94
N THR A 499 1.46 21.69 7.06
CA THR A 499 1.30 22.58 5.90
C THR A 499 2.45 22.41 4.91
N ALA A 500 3.68 22.24 5.40
CA ALA A 500 4.84 21.97 4.55
C ALA A 500 4.71 20.62 3.82
N LEU A 501 4.22 19.58 4.50
CA LEU A 501 3.99 18.26 3.91
C LEU A 501 2.77 18.21 2.97
N ASP A 502 1.76 19.05 3.17
CA ASP A 502 0.58 19.11 2.30
C ASP A 502 0.88 19.78 0.94
N LEU A 503 1.93 20.60 0.85
CA LEU A 503 2.33 21.25 -0.40
C LEU A 503 2.95 20.22 -1.38
N PRO A 504 2.61 20.24 -2.68
CA PRO A 504 3.24 19.37 -3.67
C PRO A 504 4.74 19.61 -3.77
N ALA A 505 5.53 18.56 -3.97
CA ALA A 505 6.95 18.70 -4.27
C ALA A 505 7.12 19.44 -5.61
N THR A 506 7.91 20.51 -5.60
CA THR A 506 8.35 21.18 -6.83
C THR A 506 9.66 20.55 -7.30
N LYS A 507 10.02 20.74 -8.57
CA LYS A 507 11.29 20.25 -9.13
C LYS A 507 12.53 20.86 -8.44
N ASP A 508 12.36 21.99 -7.76
CA ASP A 508 13.43 22.71 -7.05
C ASP A 508 13.61 22.26 -5.59
N ASN A 509 12.70 21.44 -5.05
CA ASN A 509 12.81 20.96 -3.67
C ASN A 509 13.87 19.85 -3.57
N ASP A 510 14.76 19.95 -2.59
CA ASP A 510 15.64 18.84 -2.21
C ASP A 510 14.78 17.70 -1.67
N PRO A 511 14.81 16.51 -2.28
CA PRO A 511 14.01 15.38 -1.81
C PRO A 511 14.28 14.95 -0.39
N ASP A 512 15.49 15.21 0.10
CA ASP A 512 15.88 14.83 1.44
C ASP A 512 15.19 15.75 2.46
N GLN A 513 14.94 17.02 2.10
CA GLN A 513 14.23 17.98 2.96
C GLN A 513 12.79 17.54 3.27
N ARG A 514 12.06 17.04 2.28
CA ARG A 514 10.67 16.57 2.48
C ARG A 514 10.61 15.34 3.39
N TYR A 515 11.56 14.43 3.20
CA TYR A 515 11.71 13.26 4.04
C TYR A 515 12.05 13.64 5.50
N GLU A 516 12.98 14.59 5.70
CA GLU A 516 13.33 15.12 7.03
C GLU A 516 12.15 15.77 7.75
N GLN A 517 11.34 16.57 7.03
CA GLN A 517 10.10 17.16 7.56
C GLN A 517 9.10 16.08 8.00
N GLY A 518 9.02 14.98 7.27
CA GLY A 518 8.23 13.80 7.64
C GLY A 518 8.65 13.18 8.96
N ASN A 519 9.94 12.92 9.14
CA ASN A 519 10.45 12.37 10.39
C ASN A 519 10.26 13.32 11.56
N ALA A 520 10.48 14.62 11.34
CA ALA A 520 10.21 15.64 12.35
C ALA A 520 8.74 15.64 12.77
N PHE A 521 7.82 15.43 11.83
CA PHE A 521 6.39 15.32 12.12
C PHE A 521 6.06 14.11 13.00
N GLU A 522 6.60 12.92 12.71
CA GLU A 522 6.36 11.73 13.55
C GLU A 522 6.90 11.91 14.97
N ILE A 523 8.12 12.43 15.10
CA ILE A 523 8.72 12.77 16.41
C ILE A 523 7.83 13.75 17.18
N LEU A 524 7.23 14.73 16.49
CA LEU A 524 6.33 15.68 17.12
C LEU A 524 5.01 15.02 17.57
N VAL A 525 4.43 14.13 16.77
CA VAL A 525 3.23 13.36 17.16
C VAL A 525 3.49 12.55 18.44
N ASP A 526 4.65 11.90 18.54
CA ASP A 526 5.02 11.16 19.74
C ASP A 526 5.18 12.08 20.97
N LYS A 527 5.78 13.26 20.79
CA LYS A 527 5.85 14.28 21.86
C LYS A 527 4.46 14.76 22.30
N ILE A 528 3.51 14.89 21.37
CA ILE A 528 2.12 15.25 21.69
C ILE A 528 1.44 14.12 22.47
N ARG A 529 1.63 12.86 22.07
CA ARG A 529 1.07 11.70 22.75
C ARG A 529 1.58 11.50 24.17
N GLN A 530 2.76 12.02 24.48
CA GLN A 530 3.32 12.02 25.84
C GLN A 530 2.68 13.09 26.76
N GLN A 531 1.83 13.98 26.25
CA GLN A 531 1.13 14.97 27.07
C GLN A 531 -0.12 14.37 27.73
N PRO A 532 -0.41 14.71 29.00
CA PRO A 532 -1.61 14.21 29.69
C PRO A 532 -2.92 14.57 28.98
N GLY A 533 -3.71 13.55 28.65
CA GLY A 533 -4.97 13.69 27.92
C GLY A 533 -4.83 13.75 26.39
N PHE A 534 -3.64 13.48 25.85
CA PHE A 534 -3.34 13.35 24.42
C PHE A 534 -2.78 11.97 24.06
N GLU A 535 -2.85 10.98 24.95
CA GLU A 535 -2.29 9.64 24.76
C GLU A 535 -2.85 8.95 23.50
N GLY A 536 -4.11 9.25 23.16
CA GLY A 536 -4.79 8.79 21.94
C GLY A 536 -4.75 9.77 20.76
N PHE A 537 -3.91 10.82 20.79
CA PHE A 537 -3.85 11.81 19.72
C PHE A 537 -3.56 11.14 18.37
N LEU A 538 -4.43 11.39 17.38
CA LEU A 538 -4.41 10.74 16.07
C LEU A 538 -4.49 9.19 16.12
N GLY A 539 -5.07 8.64 17.18
CA GLY A 539 -5.36 7.21 17.33
C GLY A 539 -6.85 6.91 17.46
N PRO A 540 -7.23 5.63 17.58
CA PRO A 540 -8.63 5.23 17.67
C PRO A 540 -9.24 5.74 18.99
N PRO A 541 -10.54 6.11 19.02
CA PRO A 541 -11.17 6.61 20.24
C PRO A 541 -11.24 5.54 21.35
N SER A 542 -11.25 5.98 22.61
CA SER A 542 -11.44 5.09 23.76
C SER A 542 -12.85 4.51 23.80
N GLU A 543 -13.03 3.38 24.49
CA GLU A 543 -14.35 2.74 24.65
C GLU A 543 -15.40 3.70 25.20
N ASP A 544 -15.04 4.49 26.22
CA ASP A 544 -15.95 5.49 26.81
C ASP A 544 -16.33 6.58 25.81
N ALA A 545 -15.39 7.04 24.98
CA ALA A 545 -15.67 8.02 23.94
C ALA A 545 -16.60 7.46 22.87
N LEU A 546 -16.39 6.19 22.46
CA LEU A 546 -17.25 5.48 21.50
C LEU A 546 -18.68 5.32 22.05
N LYS A 547 -18.85 4.87 23.30
CA LYS A 547 -20.16 4.75 23.95
C LYS A 547 -20.83 6.11 24.13
N LEU A 548 -20.08 7.14 24.53
CA LEU A 548 -20.60 8.50 24.66
C LEU A 548 -21.07 9.06 23.30
N ALA A 549 -20.44 8.67 22.20
CA ALA A 549 -20.90 9.00 20.85
C ALA A 549 -22.28 8.39 20.52
N ALA A 550 -22.68 7.30 21.17
CA ALA A 550 -24.03 6.72 21.04
C ALA A 550 -25.05 7.26 22.06
N SER A 551 -24.73 8.32 22.80
CA SER A 551 -25.61 8.86 23.87
C SER A 551 -26.95 9.43 23.38
N GLU A 552 -27.00 10.02 22.19
CA GLU A 552 -28.23 10.58 21.61
C GLU A 552 -29.05 9.54 20.85
N HIS A 553 -28.37 8.61 20.17
CA HIS A 553 -28.98 7.59 19.34
C HIS A 553 -28.00 6.45 19.07
N PRO A 554 -28.48 5.21 18.82
CA PRO A 554 -27.63 4.09 18.43
C PRO A 554 -26.78 4.43 17.20
N ILE A 555 -25.55 3.90 17.18
CA ILE A 555 -24.68 3.92 16.02
C ILE A 555 -24.50 2.48 15.56
N VAL A 556 -24.71 2.22 14.27
CA VAL A 556 -24.54 0.90 13.67
C VAL A 556 -23.46 0.97 12.61
N VAL A 557 -22.36 0.27 12.86
CA VAL A 557 -21.27 0.07 11.90
C VAL A 557 -21.50 -1.25 11.19
N ILE A 558 -21.74 -1.22 9.88
CA ILE A 558 -21.97 -2.44 9.09
C ILE A 558 -20.68 -2.78 8.36
N ASN A 559 -20.00 -3.81 8.88
CA ASN A 559 -18.79 -4.35 8.30
C ASN A 559 -19.11 -5.43 7.27
N VAL A 560 -18.43 -5.37 6.12
CA VAL A 560 -18.53 -6.37 5.05
C VAL A 560 -17.13 -6.69 4.56
N SER A 561 -16.72 -7.96 4.65
CA SER A 561 -15.43 -8.46 4.15
C SER A 561 -15.58 -9.77 3.36
N GLU A 562 -14.48 -10.27 2.80
CA GLU A 562 -14.46 -11.58 2.14
C GLU A 562 -14.69 -12.75 3.11
N TYR A 563 -14.54 -12.53 4.43
CA TYR A 563 -14.66 -13.56 5.46
C TYR A 563 -16.05 -13.58 6.12
N SER A 564 -16.58 -12.42 6.50
CA SER A 564 -17.91 -12.31 7.12
C SER A 564 -18.49 -10.91 6.95
N SER A 565 -19.79 -10.81 7.22
CA SER A 565 -20.51 -9.55 7.30
C SER A 565 -21.23 -9.44 8.63
N ASP A 566 -21.03 -8.31 9.31
CA ASP A 566 -21.40 -8.12 10.71
C ASP A 566 -21.85 -6.68 10.96
N ALA A 567 -22.82 -6.50 11.85
CA ALA A 567 -23.23 -5.19 12.35
C ALA A 567 -22.73 -5.00 13.79
N ILE A 568 -21.87 -4.01 14.00
CA ILE A 568 -21.42 -3.57 15.33
C ILE A 568 -22.36 -2.45 15.79
N ILE A 569 -23.06 -2.69 16.88
CA ILE A 569 -24.09 -1.82 17.43
C ILE A 569 -23.54 -1.17 18.69
N VAL A 570 -23.31 0.15 18.63
CA VAL A 570 -22.83 0.95 19.74
C VAL A 570 -24.02 1.63 20.41
N LEU A 571 -24.18 1.36 21.70
CA LEU A 571 -25.17 1.98 22.58
C LEU A 571 -24.45 2.78 23.67
N LYS A 572 -25.20 3.59 24.42
CA LYS A 572 -24.64 4.46 25.48
C LYS A 572 -23.91 3.69 26.58
N ASP A 573 -24.32 2.46 26.86
CA ASP A 573 -23.87 1.64 27.98
C ASP A 573 -23.07 0.39 27.55
N ARG A 574 -23.29 -0.09 26.33
CA ARG A 574 -22.70 -1.34 25.84
C ARG A 574 -22.48 -1.35 24.32
N MET A 575 -21.66 -2.28 23.85
CA MET A 575 -21.51 -2.59 22.43
C MET A 575 -21.91 -4.03 22.17
N LEU A 576 -22.53 -4.29 21.03
CA LEU A 576 -23.01 -5.61 20.62
C LEU A 576 -22.59 -5.86 19.18
N SER A 577 -22.47 -7.13 18.80
CA SER A 577 -22.32 -7.54 17.41
C SER A 577 -23.52 -8.39 16.97
N LEU A 578 -23.89 -8.29 15.70
CA LEU A 578 -24.93 -9.08 15.05
C LEU A 578 -24.40 -9.57 13.70
N ALA A 579 -24.27 -10.89 13.54
CA ALA A 579 -23.91 -11.47 12.25
C ALA A 579 -25.03 -11.25 11.22
N VAL A 580 -24.65 -10.83 10.01
CA VAL A 580 -25.55 -10.66 8.85
C VAL A 580 -25.02 -11.47 7.66
N PRO A 581 -24.99 -12.82 7.77
CA PRO A 581 -24.25 -13.70 6.86
C PRO A 581 -24.76 -13.64 5.40
N ASP A 582 -26.03 -13.30 5.20
CA ASP A 582 -26.63 -13.19 3.86
C ASP A 582 -26.23 -11.91 3.11
N LEU A 583 -25.59 -10.96 3.80
CA LEU A 583 -25.02 -9.75 3.21
C LEU A 583 -23.67 -10.05 2.54
N SER A 584 -23.71 -10.71 1.38
CA SER A 584 -22.49 -11.16 0.67
C SER A 584 -21.64 -10.01 0.11
N TYR A 585 -20.34 -9.99 0.47
CA TYR A 585 -19.35 -9.07 -0.10
C TYR A 585 -19.25 -9.17 -1.62
N VAL A 586 -19.24 -10.39 -2.17
CA VAL A 586 -19.15 -10.62 -3.62
C VAL A 586 -20.32 -9.96 -4.35
N LYS A 587 -21.54 -10.11 -3.81
CA LYS A 587 -22.74 -9.50 -4.39
C LYS A 587 -22.71 -7.98 -4.29
N ILE A 588 -22.27 -7.43 -3.14
CA ILE A 588 -22.08 -5.98 -2.96
C ILE A 588 -21.09 -5.43 -3.99
N LYS A 589 -19.93 -6.08 -4.14
CA LYS A 589 -18.86 -5.68 -5.06
C LYS A 589 -19.28 -5.78 -6.53
N ALA A 590 -20.07 -6.78 -6.89
CA ALA A 590 -20.65 -6.90 -8.23
C ALA A 590 -21.64 -5.76 -8.50
N GLN A 591 -22.53 -5.47 -7.56
CA GLN A 591 -23.57 -4.44 -7.73
C GLN A 591 -22.99 -3.02 -7.69
N SER A 592 -21.95 -2.76 -6.90
CA SER A 592 -21.31 -1.43 -6.78
C SER A 592 -20.66 -0.95 -8.09
N ARG A 593 -20.32 -1.87 -9.00
CA ARG A 593 -19.83 -1.56 -10.36
C ARG A 593 -20.91 -0.92 -11.23
N HIS A 594 -22.19 -1.15 -10.92
CA HIS A 594 -23.34 -0.64 -11.67
C HIS A 594 -24.10 0.40 -10.84
N ARG A 595 -23.47 1.57 -10.61
CA ARG A 595 -24.01 2.65 -9.77
C ARG A 595 -25.46 3.07 -10.11
N ASP A 596 -25.87 2.98 -11.36
CA ASP A 596 -27.24 3.34 -11.76
C ASP A 596 -28.30 2.36 -11.24
N THR A 597 -27.90 1.17 -10.81
CA THR A 597 -28.79 0.06 -10.41
C THR A 597 -28.82 -0.21 -8.91
N ILE A 598 -27.96 0.45 -8.12
CA ILE A 598 -27.87 0.25 -6.66
C ILE A 598 -29.14 0.69 -5.92
N SER A 599 -29.93 1.56 -6.54
CA SER A 599 -31.23 2.02 -6.04
C SER A 599 -32.40 1.30 -6.72
N SER A 600 -32.16 0.22 -7.45
CA SER A 600 -33.24 -0.55 -8.08
C SER A 600 -34.10 -1.24 -7.01
N PRO A 601 -35.42 -1.41 -7.24
CA PRO A 601 -36.30 -2.08 -6.28
C PRO A 601 -35.81 -3.47 -5.83
N ALA A 602 -35.16 -4.21 -6.72
CA ALA A 602 -34.57 -5.52 -6.41
C ALA A 602 -33.39 -5.44 -5.43
N VAL A 603 -32.54 -4.41 -5.55
CA VAL A 603 -31.42 -4.21 -4.61
C VAL A 603 -31.93 -3.68 -3.28
N LEU A 604 -32.91 -2.78 -3.28
CA LEU A 604 -33.48 -2.20 -2.05
C LEU A 604 -34.22 -3.24 -1.21
N SER A 605 -35.01 -4.12 -1.84
CA SER A 605 -35.66 -5.24 -1.15
C SER A 605 -34.65 -6.28 -0.64
N TRP A 606 -33.63 -6.60 -1.44
CA TRP A 606 -32.56 -7.49 -0.98
C TRP A 606 -31.81 -6.92 0.23
N LEU A 607 -31.38 -5.65 0.21
CA LEU A 607 -30.70 -5.01 1.34
C LEU A 607 -31.57 -4.97 2.60
N TRP A 608 -32.88 -4.80 2.42
CA TRP A 608 -33.84 -4.85 3.49
C TRP A 608 -33.83 -6.21 4.18
N ASP A 609 -33.99 -7.29 3.41
CA ASP A 609 -34.08 -8.64 3.95
C ASP A 609 -32.79 -9.10 4.62
N VAL A 610 -31.64 -8.87 4.00
CA VAL A 610 -30.36 -9.48 4.44
C VAL A 610 -29.62 -8.67 5.51
N ALA A 611 -29.96 -7.39 5.70
CA ALA A 611 -29.23 -6.53 6.63
C ALA A 611 -30.15 -5.62 7.44
N MET A 612 -30.93 -4.77 6.78
CA MET A 612 -31.59 -3.66 7.50
C MET A 612 -32.71 -4.13 8.42
N LYS A 613 -33.55 -5.07 7.98
CA LYS A 613 -34.60 -5.64 8.82
C LYS A 613 -34.03 -6.39 10.03
N PRO A 614 -33.07 -7.34 9.89
CA PRO A 614 -32.42 -7.99 11.03
C PRO A 614 -31.86 -7.01 12.07
N ILE A 615 -31.19 -5.94 11.62
CA ILE A 615 -30.61 -4.93 12.51
C ILE A 615 -31.70 -4.12 13.23
N LEU A 616 -32.72 -3.66 12.52
CA LEU A 616 -33.82 -2.89 13.11
C LEU A 616 -34.65 -3.73 14.08
N ASP A 617 -34.90 -5.00 13.75
CA ASP A 617 -35.59 -5.94 14.62
C ASP A 617 -34.79 -6.22 15.90
N PHE A 618 -33.46 -6.30 15.80
CA PHE A 618 -32.56 -6.39 16.95
C PHE A 618 -32.62 -5.13 17.85
N LEU A 619 -32.66 -3.95 17.24
CA LEU A 619 -32.85 -2.65 17.92
C LEU A 619 -34.29 -2.41 18.39
N ARG A 620 -35.23 -3.31 18.08
CA ARG A 620 -36.67 -3.23 18.38
C ARG A 620 -37.43 -2.13 17.63
N PHE A 621 -36.85 -1.55 16.58
CA PHE A 621 -37.53 -0.63 15.67
C PHE A 621 -38.30 -1.41 14.60
N THR A 622 -39.48 -1.92 14.97
CA THR A 622 -40.26 -2.87 14.15
C THR A 622 -41.51 -2.27 13.50
N LYS A 623 -41.90 -1.05 13.89
CA LYS A 623 -43.16 -0.40 13.50
C LYS A 623 -42.93 1.03 13.06
N ILE A 624 -43.90 1.58 12.33
CA ILE A 624 -43.96 3.01 12.02
C ILE A 624 -44.18 3.79 13.32
N PRO A 625 -43.36 4.82 13.63
CA PRO A 625 -43.57 5.70 14.77
C PRO A 625 -44.91 6.45 14.67
N VAL A 626 -45.58 6.67 15.81
CA VAL A 626 -46.84 7.43 15.82
C VAL A 626 -46.54 8.91 15.57
N SER A 627 -47.39 9.61 14.81
CA SER A 627 -47.14 10.96 14.26
C SER A 627 -46.75 12.06 15.27
N ASP A 628 -47.06 11.90 16.56
CA ASP A 628 -46.77 12.88 17.61
C ASP A 628 -45.54 12.50 18.47
N GLU A 629 -44.92 11.34 18.23
CA GLU A 629 -43.72 10.89 18.95
C GLU A 629 -42.42 11.31 18.24
N GLU A 630 -41.35 11.49 19.02
CA GLU A 630 -40.04 11.75 18.45
C GLU A 630 -39.57 10.52 17.67
N TRP A 631 -39.32 10.69 16.37
CA TRP A 631 -38.87 9.61 15.52
C TRP A 631 -37.53 9.03 16.01
N PRO A 632 -37.43 7.69 16.15
CA PRO A 632 -36.18 7.05 16.52
C PRO A 632 -35.13 7.31 15.44
N ARG A 633 -33.88 7.48 15.88
CA ARG A 633 -32.75 7.77 14.99
C ARG A 633 -31.74 6.65 15.08
N VAL A 634 -31.16 6.27 13.94
CA VAL A 634 -30.04 5.30 13.89
C VAL A 634 -28.99 5.84 12.94
N CYS A 635 -27.77 6.03 13.45
CA CYS A 635 -26.66 6.48 12.62
C CYS A 635 -25.98 5.29 11.93
N TRP A 636 -25.92 5.32 10.61
CA TRP A 636 -25.34 4.26 9.78
C TRP A 636 -23.90 4.58 9.39
N ILE A 637 -23.00 3.63 9.64
CA ILE A 637 -21.59 3.68 9.22
C ILE A 637 -21.29 2.42 8.40
N PRO A 638 -21.60 2.41 7.10
CA PRO A 638 -21.21 1.32 6.21
C PRO A 638 -19.70 1.31 5.93
N THR A 639 -19.11 0.12 5.78
CA THR A 639 -17.70 -0.05 5.37
C THR A 639 -17.55 -0.51 3.92
N GLY A 640 -16.36 -0.29 3.36
CA GLY A 640 -15.99 -0.78 2.03
C GLY A 640 -16.96 -0.33 0.92
N PRO A 641 -17.26 -1.20 -0.08
CA PRO A 641 -18.17 -0.84 -1.16
C PRO A 641 -19.63 -0.64 -0.73
N LEU A 642 -20.02 -1.10 0.47
CA LEU A 642 -21.37 -0.87 1.02
C LEU A 642 -21.63 0.62 1.26
N SER A 643 -20.60 1.45 1.45
CA SER A 643 -20.74 2.89 1.64
C SER A 643 -21.40 3.62 0.46
N GLY A 644 -21.48 2.99 -0.72
CA GLY A 644 -22.21 3.53 -1.86
C GLY A 644 -23.72 3.22 -1.87
N PHE A 645 -24.22 2.36 -0.99
CA PHE A 645 -25.60 1.86 -1.06
C PHE A 645 -26.57 2.70 -0.22
N PRO A 646 -27.81 2.90 -0.70
CA PRO A 646 -28.80 3.71 -0.02
C PRO A 646 -29.52 2.93 1.10
N LEU A 647 -28.84 2.65 2.21
CA LEU A 647 -29.39 1.83 3.30
C LEU A 647 -30.70 2.38 3.88
N HIS A 648 -30.85 3.72 3.89
CA HIS A 648 -32.04 4.42 4.37
C HIS A 648 -33.27 4.18 3.47
N ALA A 649 -33.05 3.81 2.22
CA ALA A 649 -34.09 3.49 1.25
C ALA A 649 -34.27 1.97 1.09
N ALA A 650 -33.55 1.13 1.82
CA ALA A 650 -33.77 -0.31 1.79
C ALA A 650 -35.21 -0.62 2.24
N GLY A 651 -35.93 -1.39 1.44
CA GLY A 651 -37.31 -1.73 1.72
C GLY A 651 -38.11 -2.13 0.49
N TYR A 652 -39.35 -2.54 0.76
CA TYR A 652 -40.37 -2.79 -0.24
C TYR A 652 -41.19 -1.51 -0.46
N HIS A 653 -40.96 -0.85 -1.61
CA HIS A 653 -41.64 0.41 -1.97
C HIS A 653 -42.89 0.20 -2.84
N ALA A 654 -43.24 -1.04 -3.13
CA ALA A 654 -44.45 -1.37 -3.89
C ALA A 654 -45.68 -1.40 -2.98
N ASN A 655 -46.83 -0.99 -3.52
CA ASN A 655 -48.16 -1.20 -2.93
C ASN A 655 -48.35 -0.70 -1.48
N GLY A 656 -47.72 0.42 -1.10
CA GLY A 656 -47.92 1.03 0.22
C GLY A 656 -47.36 0.22 1.39
N SER A 657 -46.37 -0.64 1.14
CA SER A 657 -45.67 -1.40 2.18
C SER A 657 -44.98 -0.48 3.19
N SER A 658 -45.11 -0.82 4.47
CA SER A 658 -44.40 -0.19 5.60
C SER A 658 -43.07 -0.86 5.95
N GLU A 659 -42.67 -1.87 5.16
CA GLU A 659 -41.40 -2.58 5.32
C GLU A 659 -40.27 -1.84 4.61
N ALA A 660 -39.89 -0.69 5.15
CA ALA A 660 -38.74 0.08 4.70
C ALA A 660 -38.06 0.79 5.86
N VAL A 661 -36.77 1.07 5.72
CA VAL A 661 -35.99 1.78 6.76
C VAL A 661 -36.53 3.19 7.00
N ILE A 662 -36.87 3.90 5.92
CA ILE A 662 -37.42 5.26 5.96
C ILE A 662 -38.76 5.35 6.71
N GLU A 663 -39.50 4.25 6.82
CA GLU A 663 -40.78 4.19 7.54
C GLU A 663 -40.58 3.91 9.04
N ARG A 664 -39.35 3.60 9.47
CA ARG A 664 -39.06 3.14 10.84
C ARG A 664 -38.14 4.06 11.62
N VAL A 665 -37.10 4.61 10.97
CA VAL A 665 -36.07 5.41 11.66
C VAL A 665 -35.53 6.54 10.80
N MET A 666 -35.20 7.66 11.44
CA MET A 666 -34.35 8.69 10.84
C MET A 666 -32.93 8.15 10.71
N SER A 667 -32.35 8.28 9.52
CA SER A 667 -31.14 7.57 9.11
C SER A 667 -29.97 8.51 8.78
N PRO A 668 -29.35 9.19 9.77
CA PRO A 668 -28.11 9.92 9.53
C PRO A 668 -26.95 8.98 9.18
N TYR A 669 -25.99 9.47 8.40
CA TYR A 669 -24.77 8.74 8.05
C TYR A 669 -23.54 9.42 8.63
N SER A 670 -22.53 8.63 8.98
CA SER A 670 -21.20 9.12 9.31
C SER A 670 -20.13 8.29 8.61
N SER A 671 -18.96 8.89 8.42
CA SER A 671 -17.78 8.16 7.96
C SER A 671 -17.19 7.30 9.08
N SER A 672 -17.24 7.70 10.34
CA SER A 672 -16.76 6.88 11.46
C SER A 672 -17.39 7.33 12.78
N VAL A 673 -17.17 6.57 13.86
CA VAL A 673 -17.59 6.98 15.20
C VAL A 673 -16.74 8.17 15.66
N LYS A 674 -15.44 8.18 15.32
CA LYS A 674 -14.56 9.33 15.56
C LYS A 674 -15.05 10.61 14.91
N ALA A 675 -15.55 10.55 13.68
CA ALA A 675 -16.15 11.71 13.00
C ALA A 675 -17.38 12.27 13.74
N ILE A 676 -18.19 11.40 14.36
CA ILE A 676 -19.32 11.82 15.22
C ILE A 676 -18.81 12.53 16.47
N ILE A 677 -17.78 11.98 17.12
CA ILE A 677 -17.15 12.56 18.31
C ILE A 677 -16.66 13.98 18.00
N ASN A 678 -15.90 14.14 16.92
CA ASN A 678 -15.33 15.43 16.52
C ASN A 678 -16.43 16.44 16.15
N GLY A 679 -17.43 16.02 15.36
CA GLY A 679 -18.54 16.89 14.98
C GLY A 679 -19.39 17.39 16.17
N ARG A 680 -19.54 16.58 17.22
CA ARG A 680 -20.26 16.97 18.45
C ARG A 680 -19.45 17.89 19.35
N GLN A 681 -18.12 17.81 19.32
CA GLN A 681 -17.27 18.74 20.05
C GLN A 681 -17.33 20.14 19.42
N ASP A 682 -17.28 20.23 18.08
CA ASP A 682 -17.39 21.51 17.36
C ASP A 682 -18.69 22.25 17.65
N THR A 683 -19.82 21.54 17.70
CA THR A 683 -21.15 22.13 17.97
C THR A 683 -21.29 22.69 19.38
N LYS A 684 -20.52 22.20 20.37
CA LYS A 684 -20.47 22.80 21.71
C LYS A 684 -19.69 24.11 21.73
N THR A 685 -18.76 24.30 20.82
CA THR A 685 -17.88 25.49 20.73
C THR A 685 -18.42 26.59 19.80
N THR A 686 -19.28 26.25 18.82
CA THR A 686 -19.76 27.17 17.75
C THR A 686 -21.18 27.72 17.93
N ARG A 687 -21.80 27.60 19.11
CA ARG A 687 -23.17 28.12 19.35
C ARG A 687 -23.36 29.64 19.19
N GLU A 688 -22.30 30.40 18.88
CA GLU A 688 -22.35 31.88 18.75
C GLU A 688 -22.13 32.44 17.33
N VAL A 689 -21.87 31.62 16.30
CA VAL A 689 -21.60 32.16 14.93
C VAL A 689 -22.90 32.30 14.13
N THR A 690 -23.31 33.53 13.87
CA THR A 690 -24.42 33.89 12.98
C THR A 690 -23.93 34.10 11.55
N GLY A 691 -24.66 33.58 10.54
CA GLY A 691 -24.39 33.89 9.11
C GLY A 691 -23.70 32.80 8.26
N ASP A 692 -23.65 31.55 8.71
CA ASP A 692 -23.12 30.44 7.89
C ASP A 692 -24.02 30.14 6.67
N ILE A 693 -23.40 29.98 5.50
CA ILE A 693 -24.12 29.69 4.24
C ILE A 693 -24.64 28.25 4.25
N SER A 694 -25.91 28.07 3.89
CA SER A 694 -26.48 26.77 3.52
C SER A 694 -26.88 26.76 2.04
N LEU A 695 -26.45 25.76 1.30
CA LEU A 695 -26.66 25.67 -0.14
C LEU A 695 -27.77 24.66 -0.42
N LEU A 696 -28.84 25.12 -1.07
CA LEU A 696 -30.02 24.33 -1.42
C LEU A 696 -30.12 24.18 -2.94
N VAL A 697 -30.23 22.95 -3.43
CA VAL A 697 -30.35 22.67 -4.87
C VAL A 697 -31.60 21.83 -5.12
N ALA A 698 -32.52 22.32 -5.94
CA ALA A 698 -33.67 21.57 -6.43
C ALA A 698 -33.63 21.47 -7.95
N MET A 699 -33.69 20.25 -8.48
CA MET A 699 -33.81 19.99 -9.90
C MET A 699 -35.01 19.10 -10.19
N GLU A 700 -36.15 19.76 -10.37
CA GLU A 700 -37.45 19.11 -10.58
C GLU A 700 -37.50 18.28 -11.88
N THR A 701 -36.93 18.80 -12.97
CA THR A 701 -36.89 18.11 -14.27
C THR A 701 -35.46 17.83 -14.68
N THR A 702 -35.17 16.56 -14.98
CA THR A 702 -33.89 16.11 -15.54
C THR A 702 -34.11 15.46 -16.90
N PRO A 703 -33.44 15.90 -17.98
CA PRO A 703 -33.53 15.24 -19.29
C PRO A 703 -33.15 13.75 -19.19
N GLY A 704 -34.07 12.87 -19.62
CA GLY A 704 -33.88 11.41 -19.60
C GLY A 704 -34.11 10.73 -18.24
N ALA A 705 -34.63 11.44 -17.24
CA ALA A 705 -35.02 10.86 -15.95
C ALA A 705 -36.42 11.29 -15.52
N THR A 706 -36.98 10.60 -14.52
CA THR A 706 -38.30 10.91 -13.94
C THR A 706 -38.29 12.25 -13.20
N THR A 707 -39.37 13.01 -13.38
CA THR A 707 -39.61 14.28 -12.68
C THR A 707 -39.66 14.08 -11.16
N LEU A 708 -39.12 15.04 -10.39
CA LEU A 708 -39.15 15.09 -8.94
C LEU A 708 -40.15 16.17 -8.48
N PRO A 709 -41.48 15.90 -8.48
CA PRO A 709 -42.52 16.94 -8.35
C PRO A 709 -42.50 17.68 -7.00
N PHE A 710 -41.84 17.14 -5.98
CA PHE A 710 -41.77 17.75 -4.65
C PHE A 710 -40.44 18.49 -4.38
N ALA A 711 -39.47 18.46 -5.31
CA ALA A 711 -38.15 19.03 -5.08
C ALA A 711 -38.19 20.52 -4.72
N THR A 712 -39.03 21.28 -5.44
CA THR A 712 -39.23 22.71 -5.19
C THR A 712 -39.94 22.97 -3.85
N ARG A 713 -40.91 22.13 -3.48
CA ARG A 713 -41.64 22.24 -2.20
C ARG A 713 -40.71 22.01 -1.02
N GLU A 714 -39.86 20.99 -1.11
CA GLU A 714 -38.91 20.61 -0.07
C GLU A 714 -37.83 21.70 0.13
N VAL A 715 -37.21 22.21 -0.93
CA VAL A 715 -36.24 23.31 -0.82
C VAL A 715 -36.87 24.56 -0.21
N ASN A 716 -38.13 24.88 -0.53
CA ASN A 716 -38.82 26.01 0.10
C ASN A 716 -39.07 25.79 1.60
N MET A 717 -39.34 24.56 2.02
CA MET A 717 -39.47 24.20 3.43
C MET A 717 -38.13 24.34 4.15
N LEU A 718 -37.06 23.81 3.57
CA LEU A 718 -35.70 23.88 4.13
C LEU A 718 -35.16 25.31 4.18
N HIS A 719 -35.47 26.15 3.18
CA HIS A 719 -35.11 27.56 3.21
C HIS A 719 -35.70 28.27 4.45
N ARG A 720 -36.96 27.97 4.82
CA ARG A 720 -37.58 28.51 6.04
C ARG A 720 -36.93 27.95 7.30
N LEU A 721 -36.70 26.64 7.33
CA LEU A 721 -36.08 25.95 8.47
C LEU A 721 -34.66 26.46 8.73
N HIS A 722 -33.83 26.57 7.70
CA HIS A 722 -32.46 27.05 7.81
C HIS A 722 -32.40 28.50 8.30
N LYS A 723 -33.31 29.38 7.84
CA LYS A 723 -33.45 30.73 8.39
C LYS A 723 -33.80 30.72 9.88
N SER A 724 -34.69 29.83 10.31
CA SER A 724 -35.01 29.67 11.74
C SER A 724 -33.82 29.17 12.56
N MET A 725 -32.86 28.50 11.92
CA MET A 725 -31.58 28.07 12.50
C MET A 725 -30.45 29.11 12.35
N LEU A 726 -30.76 30.35 11.95
CA LEU A 726 -29.80 31.44 11.74
C LEU A 726 -28.73 31.16 10.67
N LEU A 727 -29.03 30.29 9.71
CA LEU A 727 -28.23 30.06 8.49
C LEU A 727 -28.67 31.02 7.37
N ASP A 728 -27.79 31.25 6.40
CA ASP A 728 -28.10 31.98 5.16
C ASP A 728 -28.33 31.00 3.98
N PRO A 729 -29.58 30.58 3.71
CA PRO A 729 -29.90 29.64 2.65
C PRO A 729 -29.86 30.26 1.25
N ILE A 730 -28.90 29.84 0.45
CA ILE A 730 -28.74 30.16 -0.98
C ILE A 730 -29.34 29.03 -1.81
N ILE A 731 -30.29 29.35 -2.70
CA ILE A 731 -30.85 28.38 -3.64
C ILE A 731 -30.09 28.50 -4.97
N CYS A 732 -29.36 27.45 -5.36
CA CYS A 732 -28.63 27.41 -6.63
C CYS A 732 -29.34 26.56 -7.67
N LYS A 733 -29.29 27.00 -8.93
CA LYS A 733 -30.01 26.38 -10.05
C LYS A 733 -29.10 25.78 -11.13
N ASN A 734 -27.81 26.10 -11.12
CA ASN A 734 -26.86 25.63 -12.13
C ASN A 734 -25.52 25.22 -11.50
N LYS A 735 -24.72 24.46 -12.25
CA LYS A 735 -23.44 23.92 -11.80
C LYS A 735 -22.42 24.99 -11.42
N VAL A 736 -22.39 26.12 -12.12
CA VAL A 736 -21.40 27.20 -11.89
C VAL A 736 -21.65 27.86 -10.54
N ASP A 737 -22.91 28.17 -10.23
CA ASP A 737 -23.31 28.74 -8.95
C ASP A 737 -23.06 27.77 -7.80
N ILE A 738 -23.34 26.47 -8.02
CA ILE A 738 -23.06 25.44 -7.01
C ILE A 738 -21.57 25.40 -6.70
N LEU A 739 -20.71 25.29 -7.72
CA LEU A 739 -19.26 25.16 -7.53
C LEU A 739 -18.62 26.41 -6.93
N SER A 740 -19.16 27.61 -7.18
CA SER A 740 -18.64 28.85 -6.58
C SER A 740 -18.99 29.00 -5.10
N GLN A 741 -20.15 28.49 -4.67
CA GLN A 741 -20.62 28.58 -3.28
C GLN A 741 -20.21 27.38 -2.41
N LEU A 742 -19.93 26.22 -3.02
CA LEU A 742 -19.60 24.98 -2.32
C LEU A 742 -18.45 25.10 -1.30
N PRO A 743 -17.34 25.82 -1.59
CA PRO A 743 -16.22 25.95 -0.64
C PRO A 743 -16.61 26.67 0.66
N ASN A 744 -17.61 27.55 0.60
CA ASN A 744 -18.03 28.40 1.71
C ASN A 744 -19.30 27.88 2.40
N CYS A 745 -19.91 26.79 1.91
CA CYS A 745 -21.15 26.27 2.47
C CYS A 745 -20.91 25.32 3.65
N LYS A 746 -21.60 25.57 4.77
CA LYS A 746 -21.58 24.70 5.93
C LYS A 746 -22.56 23.54 5.78
N VAL A 747 -23.72 23.80 5.21
CA VAL A 747 -24.76 22.81 4.92
C VAL A 747 -24.99 22.75 3.42
N PHE A 748 -25.05 21.55 2.84
CA PHE A 748 -25.37 21.34 1.42
C PHE A 748 -26.53 20.35 1.31
N HIS A 749 -27.63 20.78 0.70
CA HIS A 749 -28.78 19.93 0.45
C HIS A 749 -29.08 19.92 -1.05
N SER A 750 -29.29 18.73 -1.63
CA SER A 750 -29.60 18.59 -3.06
C SER A 750 -30.69 17.56 -3.33
N LEU A 751 -31.62 17.95 -4.20
CA LEU A 751 -32.66 17.09 -4.77
C LEU A 751 -32.44 17.00 -6.28
N VAL A 752 -31.65 16.00 -6.67
CA VAL A 752 -31.27 15.72 -8.04
C VAL A 752 -31.41 14.23 -8.31
N THR A 753 -31.60 13.85 -9.57
CA THR A 753 -31.61 12.43 -9.97
C THR A 753 -30.20 11.83 -9.84
N VAL A 754 -30.10 10.54 -9.45
CA VAL A 754 -28.83 9.86 -9.12
C VAL A 754 -27.78 9.97 -10.24
N SER A 755 -28.22 9.93 -11.51
CA SER A 755 -27.35 10.05 -12.69
C SER A 755 -26.70 11.44 -12.84
N GLN A 756 -27.25 12.47 -12.20
CA GLN A 756 -26.74 13.83 -12.26
C GLN A 756 -25.86 14.24 -11.08
N THR A 757 -26.02 13.65 -9.89
CA THR A 757 -25.12 13.89 -8.76
C THR A 757 -23.66 13.64 -9.17
N ALA A 758 -23.42 12.59 -9.95
CA ALA A 758 -22.11 12.24 -10.50
C ALA A 758 -21.60 13.15 -11.63
N ARG A 759 -22.45 14.00 -12.22
CA ARG A 759 -22.09 14.98 -13.28
C ARG A 759 -21.88 16.38 -12.74
N ILE A 760 -22.57 16.74 -11.65
CA ILE A 760 -22.44 18.03 -10.97
C ILE A 760 -21.10 18.09 -10.22
N LEU A 761 -20.67 16.98 -9.62
CA LEU A 761 -19.41 16.84 -8.89
C LEU A 761 -18.43 15.98 -9.70
N PRO A 762 -17.37 16.56 -10.30
CA PRO A 762 -16.43 15.79 -11.10
C PRO A 762 -15.71 14.72 -10.27
N LYS A 763 -15.33 13.62 -10.94
CA LYS A 763 -14.46 12.56 -10.40
C LYS A 763 -13.10 13.13 -10.00
N ALA A 764 -12.93 13.50 -8.73
CA ALA A 764 -11.67 13.53 -8.01
C ALA A 764 -11.93 13.74 -6.51
N ILE A 765 -11.54 12.77 -5.68
CA ILE A 765 -11.17 12.95 -4.26
C ILE A 765 -12.23 13.60 -3.34
N TYR A 766 -13.49 13.17 -3.38
CA TYR A 766 -14.53 13.71 -2.47
C TYR A 766 -15.60 12.70 -2.04
N PHE A 767 -15.28 11.40 -2.01
CA PHE A 767 -16.26 10.36 -1.66
C PHE A 767 -16.48 10.15 -0.15
N SER A 768 -15.57 10.59 0.73
CA SER A 768 -15.78 10.51 2.19
C SER A 768 -16.47 11.76 2.77
N LYS A 769 -16.13 12.96 2.29
CA LYS A 769 -16.61 14.24 2.85
C LYS A 769 -18.09 14.54 2.60
N MET A 770 -18.72 13.96 1.57
CA MET A 770 -20.07 14.37 1.16
C MET A 770 -21.20 13.48 1.68
N MET A 771 -20.94 12.24 2.10
CA MET A 771 -21.97 11.39 2.73
C MET A 771 -22.38 11.94 4.10
N ALA A 772 -21.50 12.68 4.79
CA ALA A 772 -21.83 13.36 6.04
C ALA A 772 -22.70 14.62 5.87
N LYS A 773 -22.84 15.17 4.64
CA LYS A 773 -23.64 16.37 4.37
C LYS A 773 -24.94 16.11 3.60
N LEU A 774 -25.18 14.90 3.10
CA LEU A 774 -26.39 14.58 2.32
C LEU A 774 -27.29 13.57 3.03
N THR A 775 -28.09 14.02 3.99
CA THR A 775 -29.46 13.51 4.18
C THR A 775 -30.21 14.39 5.15
N LEU A 776 -31.42 14.83 4.79
CA LEU A 776 -32.57 14.99 5.69
C LEU A 776 -33.83 15.34 4.87
N TRP A 777 -34.91 14.59 5.18
CA TRP A 777 -36.34 14.79 4.87
C TRP A 777 -36.92 14.32 3.52
N LYS A 778 -37.44 13.09 3.52
CA LYS A 778 -38.70 12.77 2.83
C LYS A 778 -39.72 12.32 3.87
N SER A 779 -40.64 13.20 4.24
CA SER A 779 -41.94 12.80 4.78
C SER A 779 -43.01 13.72 4.19
N GLU A 780 -44.18 13.12 3.97
CA GLU A 780 -45.40 13.71 3.41
C GLU A 780 -45.43 13.91 1.87
N SER A 781 -45.61 12.81 1.13
CA SER A 781 -46.85 12.52 0.38
C SER A 781 -46.69 11.26 -0.48
N CYS A 782 -47.04 10.12 0.10
CA CYS A 782 -47.90 9.11 -0.54
C CYS A 782 -49.21 9.07 0.25
#